data_AF-X5Z4U3-F1
#
_entry.id   AF-X5Z4U3-F1
#
_cell.length_a   1.000
_cell.length_b   1.000
_cell.length_c   1.000
_cell.angle_alpha   90.00
_cell.angle_beta   90.00
_cell.angle_gamma   90.00
#
_symmetry.space_group_name_H-M   'P 1'
#
loop_
_entity.id
_entity.type
_entity.pdbx_description
1 polymer ?
#
loop_
_entity_poly.entity_id
_entity_poly.type
_entity_poly.pdbx_seq_one_letter_code
_entity_poly.pdbx_strand_id
1 'polypeptide(L)'
;MILTLALLAGLVLAWLLIGAIETFRLDLRFTQALLYVPFKLAYRIDDRRIRIARNAPTPVIYVVSHQSRFEPALMLSLLPDDTLHILDEASARSPWMEPWRELGRTIAFNAEHLFVSRRLVRVLKGKGRLAVYLPGDVEPDVKTFRLFRAVTRIAMQADARIVPIFVTGAHDLPVSLTPKNRAPRHWFPKLSISVLEPMTIAELVARNPDQASNTNALFDRIAEARLYGSNLDRGLFLAMRDAADRTGASHPIIEDVISGSLSYRKMFIGARVLGRRFEAVAAPGEAVGVLLPNANGVVLSFVGLLSAGRVAAMINYTAGPASVTAAVRTAVIRTVVSSRAFVEKAALADIIAAVEAGGAKMLWLEDVRASVTTLERLAAAVLWRFPLQRQDAAKPAAILFTSGSEGTPKAVVLSHRNLHANAMQAEARITISPSDILLNVLPVFHSFGLTGGTILPLVTGVKLFLYPSPLHYKIIPEIARKVKPTIMFGTDTFLANYARTAKDGDFSSLRFVVAGAEAVKPETRRVYRERFDASIIEGFGLTEAAPVVAVNTAIHGRDGTVGRLLPAMRMKLEPVEGIEGAGRLWLDGPNLMMGYMTADRPGELQPLDGWHDTGDIVSVDREGFITIRGRAKRFAKIAGEMVSLGAVEMLVQSLWPEERHAAVAVPDKRRGERIVLVTTADDADPEELRAFGKKAGAAELMVPNDIVKVEEIPVLGSGKTDYVSTRNLAIEKLGLGLAA
;
A
#
# COMPACT_ATOMS: atom_id res chain seq x y z
N MET A 1 -53.46 -17.22 16.22
CA MET A 1 -52.98 -18.62 16.09
C MET A 1 -52.95 -19.10 14.64
N ILE A 2 -54.08 -19.13 13.92
CA ILE A 2 -54.13 -19.58 12.51
C ILE A 2 -53.24 -18.71 11.59
N LEU A 3 -53.30 -17.38 11.72
CA LEU A 3 -52.46 -16.47 10.94
C LEU A 3 -50.96 -16.68 11.20
N THR A 4 -50.59 -16.92 12.47
CA THR A 4 -49.19 -17.20 12.87
C THR A 4 -48.69 -18.51 12.29
N LEU A 5 -49.52 -19.57 12.32
CA LEU A 5 -49.22 -20.87 11.73
C LEU A 5 -49.09 -20.78 10.19
N ALA A 6 -49.98 -20.03 9.54
CA ALA A 6 -49.92 -19.80 8.10
C ALA A 6 -48.65 -19.02 7.69
N LEU A 7 -48.27 -17.99 8.45
CA LEU A 7 -47.02 -17.23 8.23
C LEU A 7 -45.78 -18.11 8.43
N LEU A 8 -45.75 -18.95 9.48
CA LEU A 8 -44.66 -19.89 9.72
C LEU A 8 -44.57 -20.93 8.60
N ALA A 9 -45.70 -21.50 8.17
CA ALA A 9 -45.75 -22.44 7.05
C ALA A 9 -45.25 -21.79 5.75
N GLY A 10 -45.64 -20.53 5.49
CA GLY A 10 -45.15 -19.75 4.34
C GLY A 10 -43.64 -19.52 4.39
N LEU A 11 -43.09 -19.18 5.56
CA LEU A 11 -41.65 -19.00 5.75
C LEU A 11 -40.87 -20.31 5.54
N VAL A 12 -41.39 -21.43 6.07
CA VAL A 12 -40.79 -22.75 5.85
C VAL A 12 -40.84 -23.14 4.38
N LEU A 13 -41.97 -22.93 3.70
CA LEU A 13 -42.09 -23.21 2.26
C LEU A 13 -41.12 -22.35 1.44
N ALA A 14 -41.00 -21.06 1.76
CA ALA A 14 -40.03 -20.18 1.13
C ALA A 14 -38.58 -20.64 1.38
N TRP A 15 -38.26 -21.06 2.61
CA TRP A 15 -36.93 -21.60 2.94
C TRP A 15 -36.61 -22.87 2.15
N LEU A 16 -37.56 -23.81 2.06
CA LEU A 16 -37.41 -25.04 1.27
C LEU A 16 -37.25 -24.73 -0.23
N LEU A 17 -38.04 -23.80 -0.77
CA LEU A 17 -37.97 -23.39 -2.17
C LEU A 17 -36.63 -22.73 -2.50
N ILE A 18 -36.16 -21.81 -1.66
CA ILE A 18 -34.83 -21.20 -1.81
C ILE A 18 -33.76 -22.28 -1.67
N GLY A 19 -33.91 -23.24 -0.75
CA GLY A 19 -33.02 -24.39 -0.62
C GLY A 19 -32.94 -25.21 -1.90
N ALA A 20 -34.06 -25.48 -2.56
CA ALA A 20 -34.10 -26.16 -3.85
C ALA A 20 -33.38 -25.35 -4.94
N ILE A 21 -33.62 -24.03 -5.01
CA ILE A 21 -32.92 -23.13 -5.95
C ILE A 21 -31.40 -23.18 -5.72
N GLU A 22 -30.96 -23.08 -4.46
CA GLU A 22 -29.54 -23.11 -4.10
C GLU A 22 -28.88 -24.47 -4.37
N THR A 23 -29.63 -25.57 -4.23
CA THR A 23 -29.20 -26.93 -4.61
C THR A 23 -28.76 -26.94 -6.07
N PHE A 24 -29.61 -26.47 -6.99
CA PHE A 24 -29.26 -26.43 -8.42
C PHE A 24 -28.22 -25.34 -8.75
N ARG A 25 -28.32 -24.16 -8.13
CA ARG A 25 -27.45 -23.03 -8.44
C ARG A 25 -26.01 -23.23 -7.93
N LEU A 26 -25.81 -23.93 -6.84
CA LEU A 26 -24.47 -24.16 -6.27
C LEU A 26 -24.03 -25.62 -6.34
N ASP A 27 -24.84 -26.51 -6.92
CA ASP A 27 -24.59 -27.95 -6.96
C ASP A 27 -24.43 -28.54 -5.55
N LEU A 28 -25.27 -28.12 -4.61
CA LEU A 28 -25.24 -28.58 -3.21
C LEU A 28 -26.14 -29.80 -3.03
N ARG A 29 -25.89 -30.61 -2.00
CA ARG A 29 -26.96 -31.50 -1.50
C ARG A 29 -28.07 -30.66 -0.90
N PHE A 30 -29.31 -31.16 -0.97
CA PHE A 30 -30.45 -30.42 -0.43
C PHE A 30 -30.29 -30.07 1.05
N THR A 31 -29.75 -30.97 1.87
CA THR A 31 -29.44 -30.72 3.29
C THR A 31 -28.41 -29.61 3.51
N GLN A 32 -27.36 -29.57 2.68
CA GLN A 32 -26.38 -28.48 2.70
C GLN A 32 -27.02 -27.14 2.33
N ALA A 33 -27.87 -27.13 1.31
CA ALA A 33 -28.60 -25.93 0.89
C ALA A 33 -29.54 -25.42 2.00
N LEU A 34 -30.29 -26.31 2.68
CA LEU A 34 -31.15 -25.92 3.79
C LEU A 34 -30.38 -25.22 4.92
N LEU A 35 -29.22 -25.75 5.31
CA LEU A 35 -28.38 -25.11 6.34
C LEU A 35 -27.65 -23.85 5.85
N TYR A 36 -27.46 -23.69 4.53
CA TYR A 36 -26.85 -22.50 3.94
C TYR A 36 -27.81 -21.31 3.83
N VAL A 37 -29.07 -21.54 3.45
CA VAL A 37 -30.02 -20.45 3.14
C VAL A 37 -30.20 -19.44 4.27
N PRO A 38 -30.30 -19.82 5.56
CA PRO A 38 -30.37 -18.86 6.66
C PRO A 38 -29.17 -17.91 6.68
N PHE A 39 -27.96 -18.43 6.44
CA PHE A 39 -26.75 -17.60 6.32
C PHE A 39 -26.82 -16.68 5.12
N LYS A 40 -27.22 -17.20 3.95
CA LYS A 40 -27.34 -16.40 2.73
C LYS A 40 -28.29 -15.22 2.91
N LEU A 41 -29.46 -15.44 3.50
CA LEU A 41 -30.47 -14.41 3.69
C LEU A 41 -30.06 -13.40 4.77
N ALA A 42 -29.58 -13.87 5.93
CA ALA A 42 -29.18 -12.99 7.03
C ALA A 42 -28.02 -12.07 6.65
N TYR A 43 -27.02 -12.59 5.93
CA TYR A 43 -25.79 -11.89 5.63
C TYR A 43 -25.65 -11.44 4.16
N ARG A 44 -26.69 -11.63 3.34
CA ARG A 44 -26.71 -11.28 1.91
C ARG A 44 -25.42 -11.73 1.19
N ILE A 45 -25.06 -12.98 1.41
CA ILE A 45 -23.75 -13.53 1.04
C ILE A 45 -23.59 -13.50 -0.48
N ASP A 46 -22.54 -12.81 -0.97
CA ASP A 46 -22.09 -12.97 -2.35
C ASP A 46 -21.23 -14.22 -2.45
N ASP A 47 -21.80 -15.27 -3.03
CA ASP A 47 -21.24 -16.61 -3.10
C ASP A 47 -20.81 -16.99 -4.52
N ARG A 48 -20.85 -16.06 -5.48
CA ARG A 48 -20.69 -16.37 -6.91
C ARG A 48 -19.41 -17.13 -7.24
N ARG A 49 -18.33 -16.88 -6.49
CA ARG A 49 -17.02 -17.51 -6.71
C ARG A 49 -16.84 -18.87 -6.02
N ILE A 50 -17.77 -19.31 -5.17
CA ILE A 50 -17.63 -20.61 -4.48
C ILE A 50 -17.57 -21.79 -5.44
N ARG A 51 -18.17 -21.65 -6.64
CA ARG A 51 -18.09 -22.65 -7.71
C ARG A 51 -16.66 -22.97 -8.13
N ILE A 52 -15.71 -22.03 -8.03
CA ILE A 52 -14.29 -22.28 -8.31
C ILE A 52 -13.74 -23.34 -7.36
N ALA A 53 -14.07 -23.23 -6.07
CA ALA A 53 -13.67 -24.23 -5.07
C ALA A 53 -14.34 -25.58 -5.34
N ARG A 54 -15.66 -25.58 -5.58
CA ARG A 54 -16.40 -26.83 -5.82
C ARG A 54 -15.91 -27.60 -7.06
N ASN A 55 -15.55 -26.88 -8.12
CA ASN A 55 -15.06 -27.44 -9.37
C ASN A 55 -13.55 -27.72 -9.36
N ALA A 56 -12.85 -27.47 -8.26
CA ALA A 56 -11.41 -27.65 -8.18
C ALA A 56 -11.02 -29.14 -8.39
N PRO A 57 -10.07 -29.44 -9.29
CA PRO A 57 -9.61 -30.81 -9.51
C PRO A 57 -8.93 -31.38 -8.26
N THR A 58 -9.23 -32.64 -7.94
CA THR A 58 -8.58 -33.34 -6.83
C THR A 58 -7.22 -33.93 -7.22
N PRO A 59 -6.27 -34.08 -6.28
CA PRO A 59 -6.35 -33.67 -4.87
C PRO A 59 -6.32 -32.15 -4.65
N VAL A 60 -7.08 -31.68 -3.66
CA VAL A 60 -7.21 -30.24 -3.36
C VAL A 60 -7.24 -29.97 -1.86
N ILE A 61 -6.60 -28.87 -1.46
CA ILE A 61 -6.66 -28.29 -0.13
C ILE A 61 -7.31 -26.90 -0.23
N TYR A 62 -8.50 -26.75 0.34
CA TYR A 62 -9.13 -25.47 0.59
C TYR A 62 -8.48 -24.82 1.80
N VAL A 63 -7.87 -23.66 1.61
CA VAL A 63 -7.19 -22.91 2.65
C VAL A 63 -8.02 -21.69 2.99
N VAL A 64 -8.72 -21.75 4.12
CA VAL A 64 -9.70 -20.76 4.54
C VAL A 64 -9.05 -19.83 5.56
N SER A 65 -9.08 -18.51 5.33
CA SER A 65 -8.69 -17.54 6.36
C SER A 65 -9.73 -17.54 7.48
N HIS A 66 -9.31 -17.86 8.70
CA HIS A 66 -10.17 -18.03 9.86
C HIS A 66 -10.27 -16.73 10.66
N GLN A 67 -11.26 -15.91 10.36
CA GLN A 67 -11.48 -14.61 11.01
C GLN A 67 -12.55 -14.67 12.10
N SER A 68 -13.39 -15.70 12.11
CA SER A 68 -14.55 -15.84 12.98
C SER A 68 -14.88 -17.32 13.22
N ARG A 69 -15.71 -17.60 14.23
CA ARG A 69 -16.26 -18.95 14.42
C ARG A 69 -17.32 -19.33 13.37
N PHE A 70 -17.63 -18.43 12.44
CA PHE A 70 -18.65 -18.63 11.41
C PHE A 70 -18.14 -19.38 10.18
N GLU A 71 -16.88 -19.15 9.76
CA GLU A 71 -16.34 -19.78 8.53
C GLU A 71 -16.45 -21.31 8.52
N PRO A 72 -16.20 -22.05 9.62
CA PRO A 72 -16.38 -23.50 9.64
C PRO A 72 -17.77 -23.98 9.24
N ALA A 73 -18.82 -23.40 9.81
CA ALA A 73 -20.20 -23.73 9.49
C ALA A 73 -20.52 -23.37 8.03
N LEU A 74 -20.10 -22.19 7.59
CA LEU A 74 -20.29 -21.74 6.21
C LEU A 74 -19.63 -22.70 5.20
N MET A 75 -18.40 -23.15 5.47
CA MET A 75 -17.66 -24.04 4.58
C MET A 75 -18.23 -25.47 4.58
N LEU A 76 -18.71 -25.99 5.72
CA LEU A 76 -19.43 -27.28 5.77
C LEU A 76 -20.71 -27.27 4.92
N SER A 77 -21.38 -26.12 4.83
CA SER A 77 -22.54 -25.94 3.96
C SER A 77 -22.19 -25.79 2.47
N LEU A 78 -21.00 -25.30 2.13
CA LEU A 78 -20.69 -24.83 0.77
C LEU A 78 -19.66 -25.66 0.01
N LEU A 79 -18.75 -26.37 0.70
CA LEU A 79 -17.76 -27.23 0.08
C LEU A 79 -18.35 -28.61 -0.25
N PRO A 80 -17.71 -29.40 -1.13
CA PRO A 80 -18.14 -30.77 -1.41
C PRO A 80 -18.25 -31.59 -0.12
N ASP A 81 -19.27 -32.44 -0.01
CA ASP A 81 -19.61 -33.18 1.21
C ASP A 81 -18.59 -34.26 1.61
N ASP A 82 -17.79 -34.71 0.65
CA ASP A 82 -16.66 -35.61 0.87
C ASP A 82 -15.38 -34.88 1.36
N THR A 83 -15.45 -33.56 1.57
CA THR A 83 -14.35 -32.77 2.13
C THR A 83 -14.10 -33.11 3.59
N LEU A 84 -12.84 -33.36 3.94
CA LEU A 84 -12.40 -33.50 5.32
C LEU A 84 -12.05 -32.12 5.88
N HIS A 85 -12.79 -31.66 6.88
CA HIS A 85 -12.54 -30.37 7.55
C HIS A 85 -11.67 -30.55 8.79
N ILE A 86 -10.56 -29.80 8.85
CA ILE A 86 -9.68 -29.71 10.03
C ILE A 86 -10.13 -28.54 10.89
N LEU A 87 -10.94 -28.81 11.91
CA LEU A 87 -11.49 -27.78 12.80
C LEU A 87 -10.54 -27.52 13.97
N ASP A 88 -10.49 -26.26 14.42
CA ASP A 88 -9.90 -25.93 15.72
C ASP A 88 -10.72 -26.53 16.86
N GLU A 89 -10.12 -26.65 18.04
CA GLU A 89 -10.72 -27.31 19.19
C GLU A 89 -12.02 -26.62 19.67
N ALA A 90 -12.10 -25.30 19.58
CA ALA A 90 -13.27 -24.54 20.02
C ALA A 90 -14.45 -24.74 19.04
N SER A 91 -14.19 -24.74 17.73
CA SER A 91 -15.21 -25.05 16.72
C SER A 91 -15.65 -26.52 16.80
N ALA A 92 -14.70 -27.45 16.95
CA ALA A 92 -15.01 -28.88 16.99
C ALA A 92 -15.88 -29.29 18.18
N ARG A 93 -15.76 -28.60 19.33
CA ARG A 93 -16.56 -28.84 20.54
C ARG A 93 -17.81 -27.97 20.67
N SER A 94 -18.06 -27.08 19.71
CA SER A 94 -19.18 -26.13 19.81
C SER A 94 -20.53 -26.81 19.58
N PRO A 95 -21.50 -26.75 20.53
CA PRO A 95 -22.80 -27.40 20.36
C PRO A 95 -23.59 -26.84 19.18
N TRP A 96 -23.54 -25.53 18.95
CA TRP A 96 -24.29 -24.89 17.85
C TRP A 96 -23.80 -25.33 16.46
N MET A 97 -22.60 -25.90 16.35
CA MET A 97 -22.06 -26.40 15.07
C MET A 97 -22.52 -27.83 14.74
N GLU A 98 -23.18 -28.53 15.65
CA GLU A 98 -23.58 -29.94 15.47
C GLU A 98 -24.37 -30.20 14.17
N PRO A 99 -25.40 -29.43 13.79
CA PRO A 99 -26.10 -29.64 12.52
C PRO A 99 -25.19 -29.55 11.29
N TRP A 100 -24.17 -28.67 11.34
CA TRP A 100 -23.22 -28.51 10.23
C TRP A 100 -22.15 -29.59 10.23
N ARG A 101 -21.73 -30.10 11.39
CA ARG A 101 -20.74 -31.20 11.47
C ARG A 101 -21.30 -32.50 10.89
N GLU A 102 -22.60 -32.72 10.95
CA GLU A 102 -23.25 -33.87 10.29
C GLU A 102 -23.21 -33.81 8.76
N LEU A 103 -23.01 -32.61 8.17
CA LEU A 103 -22.92 -32.47 6.72
C LEU A 103 -21.62 -33.03 6.13
N GLY A 104 -20.56 -33.19 6.91
CA GLY A 104 -19.24 -33.51 6.36
C GLY A 104 -18.32 -34.24 7.34
N ARG A 105 -17.18 -34.69 6.84
CA ARG A 105 -16.19 -35.35 7.69
C ARG A 105 -15.39 -34.28 8.43
N THR A 106 -15.34 -34.34 9.76
CA THR A 106 -14.56 -33.40 10.57
C THR A 106 -13.53 -34.10 11.42
N ILE A 107 -12.38 -33.47 11.62
CA ILE A 107 -11.37 -33.86 12.60
C ILE A 107 -11.01 -32.63 13.43
N ALA A 108 -10.94 -32.79 14.74
CA ALA A 108 -10.41 -31.77 15.62
C ALA A 108 -8.88 -31.85 15.61
N PHE A 109 -8.21 -30.72 15.42
CA PHE A 109 -6.76 -30.63 15.57
C PHE A 109 -6.38 -29.43 16.41
N ASN A 110 -5.37 -29.62 17.25
CA ASN A 110 -4.68 -28.49 17.85
C ASN A 110 -3.74 -27.88 16.80
N ALA A 111 -3.97 -26.62 16.43
CA ALA A 111 -3.18 -25.87 15.45
C ALA A 111 -1.70 -25.77 15.86
N GLU A 112 -1.38 -25.83 17.15
CA GLU A 112 0.00 -25.84 17.67
C GLU A 112 0.76 -27.15 17.35
N HIS A 113 0.03 -28.21 16.96
CA HIS A 113 0.57 -29.55 16.72
C HIS A 113 0.25 -30.11 15.34
N LEU A 114 -0.04 -29.26 14.34
CA LEU A 114 -0.21 -29.74 12.96
C LEU A 114 1.14 -30.20 12.37
N PHE A 115 1.57 -31.40 12.73
CA PHE A 115 2.67 -32.10 12.09
C PHE A 115 2.17 -32.73 10.78
N VAL A 116 3.09 -33.00 9.84
CA VAL A 116 2.77 -33.69 8.58
C VAL A 116 2.19 -35.06 8.91
N SER A 117 0.86 -35.15 8.94
CA SER A 117 0.16 -36.38 9.26
C SER A 117 0.09 -37.25 8.01
N ARG A 118 0.71 -38.44 8.07
CA ARG A 118 0.62 -39.45 7.00
C ARG A 118 -0.84 -39.75 6.62
N ARG A 119 -1.78 -39.60 7.56
CA ARG A 119 -3.22 -39.75 7.31
C ARG A 119 -3.75 -38.69 6.35
N LEU A 120 -3.41 -37.42 6.54
CA LEU A 120 -3.86 -36.31 5.68
C LEU A 120 -3.30 -36.46 4.26
N VAL A 121 -2.02 -36.81 4.15
CA VAL A 121 -1.38 -37.07 2.84
C VAL A 121 -2.06 -38.25 2.14
N ARG A 122 -2.41 -39.32 2.86
CA ARG A 122 -3.13 -40.47 2.30
C ARG A 122 -4.53 -40.12 1.80
N VAL A 123 -5.27 -39.30 2.55
CA VAL A 123 -6.59 -38.78 2.11
C VAL A 123 -6.44 -38.05 0.77
N LEU A 124 -5.47 -37.16 0.65
CA LEU A 124 -5.23 -36.42 -0.60
C LEU A 124 -4.78 -37.35 -1.74
N LYS A 125 -3.79 -38.23 -1.52
CA LYS A 125 -3.34 -39.18 -2.57
C LYS A 125 -4.45 -40.09 -3.10
N GLY A 126 -5.50 -40.34 -2.31
CA GLY A 126 -6.73 -41.01 -2.76
C GLY A 126 -7.68 -40.12 -3.58
N LYS A 127 -7.20 -39.04 -4.20
CA LYS A 127 -8.01 -38.00 -4.88
C LYS A 127 -9.01 -37.29 -3.94
N GLY A 128 -8.66 -37.16 -2.67
CA GLY A 128 -9.51 -36.54 -1.64
C GLY A 128 -9.44 -35.02 -1.59
N ARG A 129 -10.28 -34.45 -0.72
CA ARG A 129 -10.43 -33.01 -0.48
C ARG A 129 -10.19 -32.69 0.99
N LEU A 130 -9.45 -31.61 1.27
CA LEU A 130 -9.15 -31.15 2.62
C LEU A 130 -9.52 -29.68 2.78
N ALA A 131 -10.15 -29.30 3.89
CA ALA A 131 -10.33 -27.90 4.28
C ALA A 131 -9.53 -27.61 5.55
N VAL A 132 -8.67 -26.59 5.48
CA VAL A 132 -7.82 -26.13 6.59
C VAL A 132 -8.13 -24.67 6.87
N TYR A 133 -8.30 -24.33 8.15
CA TYR A 133 -8.60 -22.98 8.60
C TYR A 133 -7.33 -22.38 9.22
N LEU A 134 -6.70 -21.45 8.52
CA LEU A 134 -5.49 -20.78 8.97
C LEU A 134 -5.86 -19.50 9.73
N PRO A 135 -5.12 -19.11 10.79
CA PRO A 135 -5.34 -17.83 11.46
C PRO A 135 -5.38 -16.66 10.47
N GLY A 136 -6.33 -15.75 10.67
CA GLY A 136 -6.57 -14.61 9.79
C GLY A 136 -5.58 -13.45 9.94
N ASP A 137 -4.53 -13.61 10.74
CA ASP A 137 -3.49 -12.60 10.97
C ASP A 137 -2.71 -12.30 9.69
N VAL A 138 -2.54 -11.01 9.38
CA VAL A 138 -1.76 -10.55 8.22
C VAL A 138 -0.25 -10.62 8.47
N GLU A 139 0.17 -10.60 9.74
CA GLU A 139 1.55 -10.73 10.19
C GLU A 139 1.66 -11.92 11.17
N PRO A 140 1.70 -13.17 10.67
CA PRO A 140 1.78 -14.34 11.53
C PRO A 140 3.12 -14.39 12.27
N ASP A 141 3.06 -14.71 13.56
CA ASP A 141 4.25 -14.99 14.35
C ASP A 141 4.94 -16.31 13.94
N VAL A 142 6.11 -16.57 14.50
CA VAL A 142 6.90 -17.78 14.19
C VAL A 142 6.11 -19.07 14.44
N LYS A 143 5.24 -19.09 15.46
CA LYS A 143 4.42 -20.27 15.79
C LYS A 143 3.34 -20.48 14.74
N THR A 144 2.59 -19.44 14.41
CA THR A 144 1.53 -19.45 13.40
C THR A 144 2.07 -19.81 12.02
N PHE A 145 3.26 -19.31 11.68
CA PHE A 145 3.90 -19.61 10.40
C PHE A 145 4.28 -21.10 10.22
N ARG A 146 4.42 -21.87 11.31
CA ARG A 146 4.64 -23.34 11.24
C ARG A 146 3.46 -24.04 10.56
N LEU A 147 2.25 -23.52 10.72
CA LEU A 147 1.05 -24.10 10.10
C LEU A 147 1.09 -23.97 8.57
N PHE A 148 1.54 -22.82 8.06
CA PHE A 148 1.77 -22.62 6.63
C PHE A 148 2.81 -23.61 6.10
N ARG A 149 3.91 -23.82 6.84
CA ARG A 149 4.94 -24.83 6.47
C ARG A 149 4.35 -26.24 6.42
N ALA A 150 3.52 -26.61 7.39
CA ALA A 150 2.90 -27.93 7.44
C ALA A 150 1.95 -28.16 6.27
N VAL A 151 1.05 -27.20 5.98
CA VAL A 151 0.12 -27.27 4.83
C VAL A 151 0.90 -27.33 3.52
N THR A 152 1.94 -26.52 3.37
CA THR A 152 2.81 -26.53 2.18
C THR A 152 3.43 -27.91 1.96
N ARG A 153 3.99 -28.52 3.01
CA ARG A 153 4.59 -29.87 2.92
C ARG A 153 3.56 -30.94 2.55
N ILE A 154 2.36 -30.89 3.15
CA ILE A 154 1.27 -31.82 2.84
C ILE A 154 0.86 -31.68 1.37
N ALA A 155 0.69 -30.44 0.90
CA ALA A 155 0.33 -30.15 -0.49
C ALA A 155 1.36 -30.71 -1.47
N MET A 156 2.65 -30.46 -1.23
CA MET A 156 3.73 -30.96 -2.07
C MET A 156 3.80 -32.49 -2.09
N GLN A 157 3.68 -33.15 -0.93
CA GLN A 157 3.76 -34.62 -0.85
C GLN A 157 2.60 -35.34 -1.54
N ALA A 158 1.46 -34.68 -1.66
CA ALA A 158 0.27 -35.21 -2.30
C ALA A 158 0.00 -34.64 -3.70
N ASP A 159 0.89 -33.76 -4.20
CA ASP A 159 0.68 -32.97 -5.42
C ASP A 159 -0.71 -32.29 -5.46
N ALA A 160 -1.11 -31.74 -4.31
CA ALA A 160 -2.43 -31.15 -4.13
C ALA A 160 -2.46 -29.69 -4.57
N ARG A 161 -3.57 -29.31 -5.22
CA ARG A 161 -3.86 -27.92 -5.54
C ARG A 161 -4.32 -27.17 -4.29
N ILE A 162 -3.91 -25.92 -4.16
CA ILE A 162 -4.34 -25.00 -3.11
C ILE A 162 -5.45 -24.12 -3.66
N VAL A 163 -6.55 -24.02 -2.92
CA VAL A 163 -7.66 -23.09 -3.19
C VAL A 163 -7.81 -22.17 -1.98
N PRO A 164 -7.27 -20.94 -2.03
CA PRO A 164 -7.49 -19.93 -1.00
C PRO A 164 -8.93 -19.45 -0.97
N ILE A 165 -9.51 -19.36 0.23
CA ILE A 165 -10.86 -18.85 0.47
C ILE A 165 -10.79 -17.76 1.55
N PHE A 166 -11.33 -16.59 1.23
CA PHE A 166 -11.43 -15.46 2.15
C PHE A 166 -12.88 -14.97 2.22
N VAL A 167 -13.40 -14.76 3.43
CA VAL A 167 -14.77 -14.28 3.65
C VAL A 167 -14.73 -12.82 4.11
N THR A 168 -14.96 -11.90 3.18
CA THR A 168 -15.02 -10.46 3.49
C THR A 168 -16.18 -10.18 4.43
N GLY A 169 -15.95 -9.38 5.47
CA GLY A 169 -16.93 -9.00 6.50
C GLY A 169 -17.06 -9.99 7.67
N ALA A 170 -16.43 -11.18 7.59
CA ALA A 170 -16.47 -12.14 8.69
C ALA A 170 -15.80 -11.62 9.97
N HIS A 171 -14.77 -10.78 9.83
CA HIS A 171 -14.08 -10.12 10.95
C HIS A 171 -14.98 -9.14 11.73
N ASP A 172 -16.12 -8.73 11.17
CA ASP A 172 -17.09 -7.83 11.81
C ASP A 172 -18.24 -8.57 12.51
N LEU A 173 -18.32 -9.89 12.39
CA LEU A 173 -19.39 -10.68 13.00
C LEU A 173 -19.31 -10.68 14.54
N PRO A 174 -20.41 -10.90 15.27
CA PRO A 174 -20.39 -10.99 16.74
C PRO A 174 -19.46 -12.11 17.24
N VAL A 175 -19.28 -13.16 16.44
CA VAL A 175 -18.43 -14.33 16.68
C VAL A 175 -17.02 -14.22 16.06
N SER A 176 -16.59 -13.00 15.71
CA SER A 176 -15.25 -12.71 15.21
C SER A 176 -14.15 -13.02 16.23
N LEU A 177 -13.02 -13.54 15.75
CA LEU A 177 -11.82 -13.84 16.53
C LEU A 177 -10.94 -12.60 16.75
N THR A 178 -11.13 -11.54 15.95
CA THR A 178 -10.41 -10.28 16.11
C THR A 178 -10.98 -9.49 17.28
N PRO A 179 -10.19 -8.97 18.23
CA PRO A 179 -10.69 -8.19 19.36
C PRO A 179 -11.65 -7.04 18.98
N LYS A 180 -12.68 -6.80 19.79
CA LYS A 180 -13.74 -5.79 19.52
C LYS A 180 -13.22 -4.36 19.33
N ASN A 181 -12.11 -4.00 19.96
CA ASN A 181 -11.47 -2.69 19.75
C ASN A 181 -10.84 -2.56 18.36
N ARG A 182 -10.39 -3.66 17.75
CA ARG A 182 -9.73 -3.66 16.43
C ARG A 182 -10.71 -3.87 15.26
N ALA A 183 -11.90 -4.42 15.50
CA ALA A 183 -12.91 -4.59 14.46
C ALA A 183 -14.33 -4.34 15.03
N PRO A 184 -15.14 -3.48 14.39
CA PRO A 184 -16.51 -3.22 14.84
C PRO A 184 -17.37 -4.49 14.78
N ARG A 185 -18.47 -4.51 15.53
CA ARG A 185 -19.38 -5.66 15.59
C ARG A 185 -20.72 -5.35 14.96
N HIS A 186 -21.07 -6.12 13.95
CA HIS A 186 -22.31 -6.01 13.19
C HIS A 186 -23.04 -7.34 13.21
N TRP A 187 -24.35 -7.31 13.47
CA TRP A 187 -25.16 -8.54 13.51
C TRP A 187 -25.47 -9.11 12.12
N PHE A 188 -25.62 -8.24 11.11
CA PHE A 188 -25.99 -8.63 9.75
C PHE A 188 -25.14 -7.92 8.68
N PRO A 189 -23.79 -7.97 8.79
CA PRO A 189 -22.92 -7.39 7.77
C PRO A 189 -23.13 -8.14 6.45
N LYS A 190 -22.91 -7.45 5.34
CA LYS A 190 -22.84 -8.13 4.04
C LYS A 190 -21.56 -8.98 4.01
N LEU A 191 -21.67 -10.25 3.66
CA LEU A 191 -20.50 -11.11 3.45
C LEU A 191 -20.25 -11.36 1.96
N SER A 192 -18.99 -11.56 1.60
CA SER A 192 -18.59 -11.95 0.23
C SER A 192 -17.52 -13.02 0.29
N ILE A 193 -17.68 -14.08 -0.48
CA ILE A 193 -16.74 -15.19 -0.56
C ILE A 193 -15.81 -14.97 -1.74
N SER A 194 -14.53 -14.78 -1.44
CA SER A 194 -13.47 -14.68 -2.43
C SER A 194 -12.76 -16.02 -2.54
N VAL A 195 -12.69 -16.54 -3.76
CA VAL A 195 -12.02 -17.80 -4.08
C VAL A 195 -11.08 -17.56 -5.25
N LEU A 196 -9.83 -17.99 -5.10
CA LEU A 196 -8.82 -17.94 -6.15
C LEU A 196 -8.71 -19.29 -6.87
N GLU A 197 -8.21 -19.25 -8.11
CA GLU A 197 -8.04 -20.46 -8.93
C GLU A 197 -7.10 -21.48 -8.27
N PRO A 198 -7.41 -22.79 -8.41
CA PRO A 198 -6.62 -23.87 -7.83
C PRO A 198 -5.23 -23.94 -8.47
N MET A 199 -4.18 -23.93 -7.65
CA MET A 199 -2.79 -24.03 -8.12
C MET A 199 -1.97 -24.92 -7.19
N THR A 200 -1.07 -25.72 -7.74
CA THR A 200 -0.04 -26.44 -6.98
C THR A 200 1.00 -25.46 -6.42
N ILE A 201 1.76 -25.90 -5.42
CA ILE A 201 2.87 -25.10 -4.88
C ILE A 201 3.92 -24.78 -5.96
N ALA A 202 4.18 -25.73 -6.87
CA ALA A 202 5.14 -25.52 -7.97
C ALA A 202 4.66 -24.43 -8.93
N GLU A 203 3.38 -24.44 -9.32
CA GLU A 203 2.78 -23.39 -10.15
C GLU A 203 2.81 -22.02 -9.46
N LEU A 204 2.58 -21.97 -8.14
CA LEU A 204 2.66 -20.72 -7.38
C LEU A 204 4.07 -20.11 -7.40
N VAL A 205 5.11 -20.93 -7.20
CA VAL A 205 6.51 -20.48 -7.29
C VAL A 205 6.85 -20.06 -8.72
N ALA A 206 6.37 -20.78 -9.74
CA ALA A 206 6.63 -20.45 -11.14
C ALA A 206 6.04 -19.10 -11.60
N ARG A 207 5.03 -18.55 -10.90
CA ARG A 207 4.47 -17.21 -11.22
C ARG A 207 5.46 -16.07 -10.99
N ASN A 208 6.40 -16.26 -10.08
CA ASN A 208 7.48 -15.32 -9.76
C ASN A 208 8.75 -16.13 -9.50
N PRO A 209 9.43 -16.62 -10.54
CA PRO A 209 10.57 -17.54 -10.39
C PRO A 209 11.73 -16.92 -9.61
N ASP A 210 11.84 -15.58 -9.65
CA ASP A 210 12.80 -14.79 -8.88
C ASP A 210 12.43 -14.65 -7.39
N GLN A 211 11.34 -15.29 -6.92
CA GLN A 211 10.73 -15.05 -5.62
C GLN A 211 10.51 -16.33 -4.80
N ALA A 212 10.73 -16.18 -3.49
CA ALA A 212 10.14 -16.92 -2.38
C ALA A 212 10.34 -18.45 -2.27
N SER A 213 10.54 -18.90 -1.03
CA SER A 213 10.40 -20.31 -0.66
C SER A 213 8.96 -20.81 -0.89
N ASN A 214 8.78 -22.13 -1.04
CA ASN A 214 7.48 -22.78 -1.20
C ASN A 214 6.41 -22.32 -0.18
N THR A 215 6.80 -22.10 1.08
CA THR A 215 5.87 -21.65 2.12
C THR A 215 5.48 -20.18 1.95
N ASN A 216 6.42 -19.35 1.53
CA ASN A 216 6.16 -17.95 1.25
C ASN A 216 5.20 -17.80 0.07
N ALA A 217 5.33 -18.63 -0.97
CA ALA A 217 4.37 -18.66 -2.08
C ALA A 217 2.93 -18.96 -1.62
N LEU A 218 2.74 -19.92 -0.69
CA LEU A 218 1.42 -20.17 -0.09
C LEU A 218 0.92 -18.95 0.71
N PHE A 219 1.77 -18.37 1.57
CA PHE A 219 1.42 -17.22 2.39
C PHE A 219 1.01 -16.01 1.52
N ASP A 220 1.78 -15.72 0.47
CA ASP A 220 1.52 -14.61 -0.44
C ASP A 220 0.21 -14.84 -1.23
N ARG A 221 -0.08 -16.09 -1.59
CA ARG A 221 -1.32 -16.48 -2.26
C ARG A 221 -2.56 -16.32 -1.36
N ILE A 222 -2.42 -16.49 -0.05
CA ILE A 222 -3.52 -16.21 0.91
C ILE A 222 -3.74 -14.71 1.06
N ALA A 223 -2.67 -13.92 1.11
CA ALA A 223 -2.78 -12.46 1.10
C ALA A 223 -3.43 -11.93 -0.21
N GLU A 224 -3.17 -12.59 -1.35
CA GLU A 224 -3.85 -12.30 -2.63
C GLU A 224 -5.36 -12.55 -2.54
N ALA A 225 -5.80 -13.58 -1.80
CA ALA A 225 -7.23 -13.88 -1.63
C ALA A 225 -7.95 -12.82 -0.80
N ARG A 226 -7.26 -12.29 0.22
CA ARG A 226 -7.72 -11.14 1.01
C ARG A 226 -7.87 -9.89 0.14
N LEU A 227 -6.85 -9.56 -0.67
CA LEU A 227 -6.90 -8.43 -1.62
C LEU A 227 -8.10 -8.55 -2.58
N TYR A 228 -8.33 -9.75 -3.11
CA TYR A 228 -9.45 -10.00 -4.02
C TYR A 228 -10.81 -9.71 -3.34
N GLY A 229 -10.90 -9.92 -2.03
CA GLY A 229 -12.07 -9.62 -1.21
C GLY A 229 -12.41 -8.14 -1.05
N SER A 230 -11.51 -7.23 -1.41
CA SER A 230 -11.73 -5.78 -1.29
C SER A 230 -12.53 -5.15 -2.43
N ASN A 231 -12.90 -5.92 -3.47
CA ASN A 231 -13.65 -5.46 -4.65
C ASN A 231 -13.04 -4.19 -5.30
N LEU A 232 -11.95 -4.39 -6.02
CA LEU A 232 -11.19 -3.34 -6.71
C LEU A 232 -11.96 -2.65 -7.85
N ASP A 233 -13.16 -3.12 -8.21
CA ASP A 233 -14.05 -2.47 -9.18
C ASP A 233 -14.92 -1.36 -8.54
N ARG A 234 -14.79 -1.17 -7.22
CA ARG A 234 -15.31 -0.01 -6.51
C ARG A 234 -14.42 1.21 -6.73
N GLY A 235 -14.99 2.29 -7.27
CA GLY A 235 -14.34 3.60 -7.24
C GLY A 235 -14.06 4.08 -5.81
N LEU A 236 -12.99 4.85 -5.63
CA LEU A 236 -12.47 5.25 -4.30
C LEU A 236 -13.52 5.88 -3.38
N PHE A 237 -14.40 6.75 -3.88
CA PHE A 237 -15.47 7.34 -3.06
C PHE A 237 -16.36 6.26 -2.43
N LEU A 238 -16.74 5.23 -3.20
CA LEU A 238 -17.57 4.14 -2.72
C LEU A 238 -16.80 3.22 -1.78
N ALA A 239 -15.49 3.00 -2.00
CA ALA A 239 -14.65 2.25 -1.08
C ALA A 239 -14.55 2.95 0.29
N MET A 240 -14.36 4.28 0.32
CA MET A 240 -14.38 5.07 1.54
C MET A 240 -15.76 5.05 2.22
N ARG A 241 -16.85 5.06 1.44
CA ARG A 241 -18.22 4.94 1.98
C ARG A 241 -18.46 3.55 2.58
N ASP A 242 -17.99 2.50 1.91
CA ASP A 242 -18.09 1.13 2.42
C ASP A 242 -17.31 0.99 3.75
N ALA A 243 -16.16 1.68 3.90
CA ALA A 243 -15.45 1.81 5.18
C ALA A 243 -16.23 2.59 6.24
N ALA A 244 -16.92 3.67 5.86
CA ALA A 244 -17.81 4.43 6.75
C ALA A 244 -19.03 3.62 7.22
N ASP A 245 -19.58 2.77 6.35
CA ASP A 245 -20.67 1.87 6.70
C ASP A 245 -20.20 0.77 7.67
N ARG A 246 -18.97 0.28 7.50
CA ARG A 246 -18.34 -0.68 8.41
C ARG A 246 -17.99 -0.08 9.76
N THR A 247 -17.37 1.10 9.79
CA THR A 247 -16.87 1.70 11.05
C THR A 247 -17.88 2.60 11.75
N GLY A 248 -18.88 3.09 11.03
CA GLY A 248 -19.89 4.02 11.50
C GLY A 248 -19.67 5.43 10.98
N ALA A 249 -20.74 6.06 10.49
CA ALA A 249 -20.69 7.39 9.88
C ALA A 249 -20.22 8.52 10.83
N SER A 250 -20.35 8.30 12.14
CA SER A 250 -19.91 9.24 13.19
C SER A 250 -18.46 9.01 13.64
N HIS A 251 -17.79 7.96 13.15
CA HIS A 251 -16.38 7.69 13.46
C HIS A 251 -15.51 8.87 13.01
N PRO A 252 -14.71 9.49 13.90
CA PRO A 252 -13.72 10.50 13.53
C PRO A 252 -12.71 9.88 12.57
N ILE A 253 -12.58 10.43 11.36
CA ILE A 253 -11.75 9.83 10.32
C ILE A 253 -10.56 10.71 9.95
N ILE A 254 -10.73 12.03 9.87
CA ILE A 254 -9.66 12.97 9.57
C ILE A 254 -9.60 14.06 10.62
N GLU A 255 -8.39 14.45 10.99
CA GLU A 255 -8.11 15.49 11.95
C GLU A 255 -6.85 16.25 11.53
N ASP A 256 -6.83 17.55 11.79
CA ASP A 256 -5.66 18.39 11.60
C ASP A 256 -5.61 19.47 12.71
N VAL A 257 -4.53 20.25 12.72
CA VAL A 257 -4.34 21.35 13.69
C VAL A 257 -5.09 22.65 13.34
N ILE A 258 -5.76 22.73 12.18
CA ILE A 258 -6.34 23.98 11.63
C ILE A 258 -7.87 23.97 11.76
N SER A 259 -8.50 22.91 11.29
CA SER A 259 -9.93 22.67 11.14
C SER A 259 -10.47 21.70 12.19
N GLY A 260 -9.61 20.96 12.90
CA GLY A 260 -9.99 20.00 13.92
C GLY A 260 -10.49 18.67 13.35
N SER A 261 -11.27 17.93 14.14
CA SER A 261 -11.68 16.56 13.83
C SER A 261 -12.99 16.49 13.02
N LEU A 262 -13.01 15.71 11.94
CA LEU A 262 -14.19 15.43 11.12
C LEU A 262 -14.48 13.93 11.10
N SER A 263 -15.77 13.58 11.30
CA SER A 263 -16.25 12.23 11.06
C SER A 263 -16.42 11.93 9.58
N TYR A 264 -16.55 10.65 9.21
CA TYR A 264 -16.89 10.24 7.84
C TYR A 264 -18.07 11.03 7.28
N ARG A 265 -19.16 11.15 8.05
CA ARG A 265 -20.34 11.90 7.62
C ARG A 265 -19.99 13.36 7.31
N LYS A 266 -19.27 14.05 8.20
CA LYS A 266 -18.89 15.46 7.98
C LYS A 266 -17.94 15.60 6.79
N MET A 267 -17.00 14.67 6.63
CA MET A 267 -16.08 14.62 5.49
C MET A 267 -16.86 14.49 4.17
N PHE A 268 -17.78 13.53 4.05
CA PHE A 268 -18.58 13.35 2.84
C PHE A 268 -19.50 14.53 2.55
N ILE A 269 -20.07 15.17 3.58
CA ILE A 269 -20.86 16.40 3.41
C ILE A 269 -20.01 17.52 2.82
N GLY A 270 -18.83 17.78 3.41
CA GLY A 270 -17.91 18.81 2.92
C GLY A 270 -17.42 18.51 1.50
N ALA A 271 -17.03 17.27 1.23
CA ALA A 271 -16.62 16.82 -0.10
C ALA A 271 -17.74 16.98 -1.14
N ARG A 272 -18.99 16.68 -0.79
CA ARG A 272 -20.13 16.85 -1.70
C ARG A 272 -20.40 18.33 -2.02
N VAL A 273 -20.25 19.22 -1.05
CA VAL A 273 -20.37 20.68 -1.28
C VAL A 273 -19.28 21.17 -2.24
N LEU A 274 -18.02 20.78 -2.01
CA LEU A 274 -16.91 21.13 -2.91
C LEU A 274 -17.10 20.51 -4.30
N GLY A 275 -17.51 19.24 -4.36
CA GLY A 275 -17.79 18.51 -5.59
C GLY A 275 -18.75 19.25 -6.51
N ARG A 276 -19.82 19.85 -5.97
CA ARG A 276 -20.77 20.66 -6.75
C ARG A 276 -20.13 21.87 -7.42
N ARG A 277 -19.15 22.51 -6.77
CA ARG A 277 -18.41 23.62 -7.36
C ARG A 277 -17.42 23.12 -8.40
N PHE A 278 -16.79 21.96 -8.19
CA PHE A 278 -15.97 21.32 -9.21
C PHE A 278 -16.76 20.92 -10.47
N GLU A 279 -18.05 20.57 -10.32
CA GLU A 279 -18.90 20.30 -11.49
C GLU A 279 -19.07 21.51 -12.41
N ALA A 280 -19.03 22.72 -11.85
CA ALA A 280 -19.24 23.96 -12.59
C ALA A 280 -18.00 24.46 -13.34
N VAL A 281 -16.80 24.00 -12.97
CA VAL A 281 -15.51 24.52 -13.49
C VAL A 281 -14.71 23.53 -14.33
N ALA A 282 -15.13 22.26 -14.39
CA ALA A 282 -14.46 21.20 -15.14
C ALA A 282 -15.48 20.15 -15.59
N ALA A 283 -15.31 19.58 -16.78
CA ALA A 283 -16.16 18.49 -17.27
C ALA A 283 -15.79 17.13 -16.62
N PRO A 284 -16.67 16.12 -16.67
CA PRO A 284 -16.32 14.77 -16.19
C PRO A 284 -15.07 14.22 -16.90
N GLY A 285 -14.12 13.71 -16.12
CA GLY A 285 -12.83 13.22 -16.62
C GLY A 285 -11.74 14.29 -16.79
N GLU A 286 -12.07 15.59 -16.69
CA GLU A 286 -11.06 16.64 -16.71
C GLU A 286 -10.30 16.74 -15.38
N ALA A 287 -9.04 17.14 -15.47
CA ALA A 287 -8.17 17.35 -14.33
C ALA A 287 -8.40 18.73 -13.69
N VAL A 288 -8.51 18.74 -12.37
CA VAL A 288 -8.47 19.95 -11.55
C VAL A 288 -7.22 19.88 -10.69
N GLY A 289 -6.39 20.91 -10.77
CA GLY A 289 -5.18 21.00 -9.97
C GLY A 289 -5.52 21.19 -8.49
N VAL A 290 -4.79 20.52 -7.60
CA VAL A 290 -4.97 20.64 -6.15
C VAL A 290 -3.65 21.14 -5.57
N LEU A 291 -3.66 22.37 -5.09
CA LEU A 291 -2.54 23.04 -4.44
C LEU A 291 -2.95 23.40 -3.01
N LEU A 292 -2.83 22.44 -2.10
CA LEU A 292 -3.28 22.57 -0.72
C LEU A 292 -2.29 21.87 0.23
N PRO A 293 -2.17 22.34 1.49
CA PRO A 293 -1.32 21.69 2.48
C PRO A 293 -1.95 20.40 2.99
N ASN A 294 -1.17 19.61 3.74
CA ASN A 294 -1.69 18.49 4.52
C ASN A 294 -2.63 19.00 5.64
N ALA A 295 -3.90 19.14 5.29
CA ALA A 295 -5.00 19.54 6.16
C ALA A 295 -6.30 18.99 5.60
N ASN A 296 -7.37 18.97 6.38
CA ASN A 296 -8.69 18.44 6.01
C ASN A 296 -9.18 18.99 4.65
N GLY A 297 -8.88 20.25 4.33
CA GLY A 297 -9.23 20.86 3.05
C GLY A 297 -8.75 20.07 1.82
N VAL A 298 -7.57 19.46 1.87
CA VAL A 298 -7.05 18.65 0.75
C VAL A 298 -7.82 17.33 0.60
N VAL A 299 -8.22 16.71 1.72
CA VAL A 299 -9.03 15.49 1.71
C VAL A 299 -10.43 15.78 1.19
N LEU A 300 -11.06 16.86 1.67
CA LEU A 300 -12.37 17.27 1.19
C LEU A 300 -12.35 17.59 -0.31
N SER A 301 -11.31 18.27 -0.79
CA SER A 301 -11.13 18.59 -2.21
C SER A 301 -10.93 17.33 -3.05
N PHE A 302 -10.04 16.44 -2.62
CA PHE A 302 -9.78 15.16 -3.29
C PHE A 302 -11.06 14.32 -3.37
N VAL A 303 -11.72 14.04 -2.24
CA VAL A 303 -12.97 13.25 -2.22
C VAL A 303 -14.09 13.95 -3.00
N GLY A 304 -14.13 15.28 -2.99
CA GLY A 304 -15.09 16.07 -3.77
C GLY A 304 -14.89 15.92 -5.27
N LEU A 305 -13.64 15.93 -5.75
CA LEU A 305 -13.30 15.68 -7.15
C LEU A 305 -13.68 14.26 -7.57
N LEU A 306 -13.34 13.26 -6.77
CA LEU A 306 -13.73 11.86 -7.02
C LEU A 306 -15.26 11.71 -7.09
N SER A 307 -15.99 12.31 -6.13
CA SER A 307 -17.45 12.31 -6.09
C SER A 307 -18.05 12.94 -7.35
N ALA A 308 -17.44 14.02 -7.84
CA ALA A 308 -17.82 14.70 -9.05
C ALA A 308 -17.30 14.01 -10.33
N GLY A 309 -16.50 12.94 -10.25
CA GLY A 309 -15.93 12.30 -11.45
C GLY A 309 -14.92 13.20 -12.20
N ARG A 310 -14.19 14.04 -11.47
CA ARG A 310 -13.05 14.84 -11.97
C ARG A 310 -11.75 14.22 -11.45
N VAL A 311 -10.65 14.47 -12.15
CA VAL A 311 -9.34 13.91 -11.81
C VAL A 311 -8.58 14.90 -10.92
N ALA A 312 -8.02 14.44 -9.81
CA ALA A 312 -7.22 15.29 -8.92
C ALA A 312 -5.76 15.34 -9.37
N ALA A 313 -5.34 16.46 -9.97
CA ALA A 313 -3.93 16.67 -10.32
C ALA A 313 -3.21 17.33 -9.15
N MET A 314 -2.42 16.57 -8.41
CA MET A 314 -1.81 17.07 -7.18
C MET A 314 -0.55 17.89 -7.51
N ILE A 315 -0.60 19.20 -7.30
CA ILE A 315 0.48 20.11 -7.68
C ILE A 315 1.57 20.08 -6.60
N ASN A 316 2.79 19.71 -7.02
CA ASN A 316 3.97 19.80 -6.16
C ASN A 316 4.46 21.25 -6.10
N TYR A 317 3.96 21.99 -5.12
CA TYR A 317 4.34 23.39 -4.89
C TYR A 317 5.76 23.58 -4.35
N THR A 318 6.49 22.51 -4.02
CA THR A 318 7.90 22.59 -3.60
C THR A 318 8.88 22.36 -4.75
N ALA A 319 8.40 22.04 -5.96
CA ALA A 319 9.23 21.82 -7.14
C ALA A 319 9.67 23.11 -7.85
N GLY A 320 9.22 24.28 -7.36
CA GLY A 320 9.51 25.59 -7.91
C GLY A 320 8.60 26.03 -9.07
N PRO A 321 8.58 27.34 -9.40
CA PRO A 321 7.66 27.93 -10.38
C PRO A 321 7.70 27.30 -11.79
N ALA A 322 8.90 27.02 -12.31
CA ALA A 322 9.06 26.45 -13.66
C ALA A 322 8.43 25.05 -13.77
N SER A 323 8.70 24.19 -12.78
CA SER A 323 8.12 22.85 -12.69
C SER A 323 6.60 22.89 -12.59
N VAL A 324 6.05 23.84 -11.81
CA VAL A 324 4.60 24.00 -11.68
C VAL A 324 3.96 24.45 -12.99
N THR A 325 4.57 25.43 -13.68
CA THR A 325 4.12 25.87 -15.00
C THR A 325 4.09 24.72 -16.00
N ALA A 326 5.16 23.91 -16.02
CA ALA A 326 5.26 22.74 -16.88
C ALA A 326 4.20 21.68 -16.52
N ALA A 327 4.00 21.39 -15.23
CA ALA A 327 2.98 20.45 -14.77
C ALA A 327 1.56 20.85 -15.21
N VAL A 328 1.21 22.13 -15.06
CA VAL A 328 -0.08 22.69 -15.50
C VAL A 328 -0.28 22.49 -17.01
N ARG A 329 0.75 22.78 -17.82
CA ARG A 329 0.69 22.60 -19.28
C ARG A 329 0.61 21.13 -19.68
N THR A 330 1.50 20.29 -19.15
CA THR A 330 1.57 18.85 -19.46
C THR A 330 0.26 18.12 -19.20
N ALA A 331 -0.41 18.42 -18.07
CA ALA A 331 -1.68 17.80 -17.70
C ALA A 331 -2.92 18.61 -18.15
N VAL A 332 -2.72 19.69 -18.92
CA VAL A 332 -3.78 20.56 -19.46
C VAL A 332 -4.76 21.02 -18.37
N ILE A 333 -4.21 21.47 -17.25
CA ILE A 333 -4.99 21.88 -16.08
C ILE A 333 -5.54 23.28 -16.32
N ARG A 334 -6.87 23.44 -16.30
CA ARG A 334 -7.53 24.75 -16.51
C ARG A 334 -7.88 25.47 -15.21
N THR A 335 -8.04 24.72 -14.13
CA THR A 335 -8.45 25.24 -12.83
C THR A 335 -7.62 24.59 -11.73
N VAL A 336 -7.09 25.40 -10.81
CA VAL A 336 -6.35 24.94 -9.63
C VAL A 336 -7.08 25.41 -8.36
N VAL A 337 -7.42 24.47 -7.48
CA VAL A 337 -8.00 24.78 -6.17
C VAL A 337 -6.89 25.02 -5.14
N SER A 338 -7.02 26.11 -4.37
CA SER A 338 -6.09 26.48 -3.29
C SER A 338 -6.80 27.26 -2.17
N SER A 339 -6.05 27.62 -1.12
CA SER A 339 -6.48 28.48 -0.02
C SER A 339 -5.57 29.71 0.05
N ARG A 340 -6.17 30.89 0.17
CA ARG A 340 -5.42 32.14 0.32
C ARG A 340 -4.56 32.14 1.59
N ALA A 341 -5.13 31.66 2.69
CA ALA A 341 -4.41 31.55 3.96
C ALA A 341 -3.19 30.63 3.87
N PHE A 342 -3.28 29.56 3.06
CA PHE A 342 -2.13 28.70 2.80
C PHE A 342 -1.07 29.39 1.95
N VAL A 343 -1.46 30.01 0.84
CA VAL A 343 -0.55 30.72 -0.08
C VAL A 343 0.23 31.80 0.66
N GLU A 344 -0.44 32.59 1.50
CA GLU A 344 0.19 33.63 2.31
C GLU A 344 1.17 33.03 3.33
N LYS A 345 0.70 32.05 4.13
CA LYS A 345 1.51 31.46 5.21
C LYS A 345 2.75 30.70 4.69
N ALA A 346 2.64 30.08 3.51
CA ALA A 346 3.73 29.34 2.88
C ALA A 346 4.51 30.18 1.85
N ALA A 347 4.21 31.48 1.73
CA ALA A 347 4.87 32.42 0.81
C ALA A 347 4.90 31.93 -0.66
N LEU A 348 3.78 31.41 -1.16
CA LEU A 348 3.67 30.74 -2.48
C LEU A 348 3.19 31.67 -3.61
N ALA A 349 3.41 32.99 -3.50
CA ALA A 349 2.91 33.95 -4.48
C ALA A 349 3.51 33.73 -5.89
N ASP A 350 4.78 33.38 -5.96
CA ASP A 350 5.49 32.98 -7.18
C ASP A 350 4.94 31.70 -7.80
N ILE A 351 4.55 30.73 -6.97
CA ILE A 351 3.91 29.49 -7.42
C ILE A 351 2.52 29.79 -7.99
N ILE A 352 1.74 30.69 -7.39
CA ILE A 352 0.45 31.12 -7.97
C ILE A 352 0.66 31.78 -9.33
N ALA A 353 1.64 32.69 -9.44
CA ALA A 353 1.98 33.30 -10.73
C ALA A 353 2.39 32.24 -11.77
N ALA A 354 3.11 31.19 -11.37
CA ALA A 354 3.45 30.06 -12.24
C ALA A 354 2.24 29.23 -12.69
N VAL A 355 1.27 29.00 -11.79
CA VAL A 355 0.01 28.34 -12.15
C VAL A 355 -0.73 29.13 -13.23
N GLU A 356 -0.82 30.44 -13.06
CA GLU A 356 -1.46 31.35 -14.02
C GLU A 356 -0.69 31.44 -15.33
N ALA A 357 0.65 31.47 -15.29
CA ALA A 357 1.52 31.40 -16.48
C ALA A 357 1.41 30.05 -17.22
N GLY A 358 1.01 29.00 -16.51
CA GLY A 358 0.64 27.70 -17.08
C GLY A 358 -0.71 27.73 -17.83
N GLY A 359 -1.52 28.76 -17.62
CA GLY A 359 -2.83 28.95 -18.24
C GLY A 359 -4.02 28.54 -17.36
N ALA A 360 -3.80 28.22 -16.08
CA ALA A 360 -4.86 27.82 -15.17
C ALA A 360 -5.41 28.99 -14.35
N LYS A 361 -6.69 28.93 -14.01
CA LYS A 361 -7.35 29.88 -13.09
C LYS A 361 -7.38 29.34 -11.67
N MET A 362 -7.27 30.25 -10.70
CA MET A 362 -7.38 29.89 -9.29
C MET A 362 -8.85 29.79 -8.85
N LEU A 363 -9.18 28.70 -8.14
CA LEU A 363 -10.43 28.51 -7.41
C LEU A 363 -10.12 28.50 -5.91
N TRP A 364 -10.59 29.51 -5.19
CA TRP A 364 -10.28 29.67 -3.77
C TRP A 364 -11.31 28.99 -2.87
N LEU A 365 -10.84 28.19 -1.92
CA LEU A 365 -11.72 27.51 -0.96
C LEU A 365 -12.52 28.49 -0.10
N GLU A 366 -11.98 29.68 0.19
CA GLU A 366 -12.67 30.73 0.93
C GLU A 366 -13.89 31.26 0.15
N ASP A 367 -13.75 31.47 -1.16
CA ASP A 367 -14.84 31.95 -2.03
C ASP A 367 -15.91 30.87 -2.18
N VAL A 368 -15.47 29.61 -2.33
CA VAL A 368 -16.38 28.46 -2.33
C VAL A 368 -17.17 28.43 -1.04
N ARG A 369 -16.52 28.54 0.13
CA ARG A 369 -17.16 28.53 1.45
C ARG A 369 -18.18 29.67 1.60
N ALA A 370 -17.86 30.87 1.15
CA ALA A 370 -18.76 32.02 1.18
C ALA A 370 -20.01 31.82 0.28
N SER A 371 -19.85 31.11 -0.83
CA SER A 371 -20.96 30.82 -1.76
C SER A 371 -21.92 29.71 -1.31
N VAL A 372 -21.64 28.98 -0.21
CA VAL A 372 -22.44 27.81 0.19
C VAL A 372 -23.70 28.24 0.93
N THR A 373 -24.86 27.94 0.34
CA THR A 373 -26.17 28.23 0.94
C THR A 373 -26.59 27.18 1.98
N THR A 374 -27.54 27.55 2.85
CA THR A 374 -28.10 26.61 3.85
C THR A 374 -28.79 25.41 3.20
N LEU A 375 -29.51 25.63 2.09
CA LEU A 375 -30.19 24.56 1.36
C LEU A 375 -29.19 23.53 0.80
N GLU A 376 -28.07 23.99 0.25
CA GLU A 376 -27.01 23.11 -0.24
C GLU A 376 -26.39 22.28 0.88
N ARG A 377 -26.18 22.87 2.08
CA ARG A 377 -25.68 22.13 3.24
C ARG A 377 -26.66 21.04 3.69
N LEU A 378 -27.96 21.35 3.72
CA LEU A 378 -29.00 20.38 4.07
C LEU A 378 -29.08 19.25 3.04
N ALA A 379 -29.09 19.59 1.74
CA ALA A 379 -29.08 18.60 0.67
C ALA A 379 -27.82 17.71 0.73
N ALA A 380 -26.66 18.28 1.01
CA ALA A 380 -25.43 17.53 1.21
C ALA A 380 -25.51 16.61 2.44
N ALA A 381 -26.11 17.08 3.53
CA ALA A 381 -26.30 16.30 4.77
C ALA A 381 -27.24 15.10 4.62
N VAL A 382 -28.20 15.17 3.69
CA VAL A 382 -29.10 14.06 3.34
C VAL A 382 -28.43 13.10 2.35
N LEU A 383 -27.75 13.63 1.33
CA LEU A 383 -27.23 12.86 0.20
C LEU A 383 -25.75 12.47 0.32
N TRP A 384 -25.14 12.61 1.50
CA TRP A 384 -23.71 12.37 1.72
C TRP A 384 -23.23 10.97 1.32
N ARG A 385 -24.13 9.97 1.35
CA ARG A 385 -23.83 8.56 1.00
C ARG A 385 -23.67 8.35 -0.51
N PHE A 386 -24.10 9.30 -1.33
CA PHE A 386 -24.13 9.18 -2.78
C PHE A 386 -23.09 10.11 -3.41
N PRO A 387 -22.28 9.61 -4.35
CA PRO A 387 -21.44 10.48 -5.15
C PRO A 387 -22.31 11.39 -6.03
N LEU A 388 -21.74 12.48 -6.53
CA LEU A 388 -22.41 13.38 -7.47
C LEU A 388 -22.54 12.74 -8.86
N GLN A 389 -21.53 11.97 -9.25
CA GLN A 389 -21.47 11.27 -10.52
C GLN A 389 -21.27 9.76 -10.32
N ARG A 390 -21.68 8.98 -11.33
CA ARG A 390 -21.45 7.53 -11.35
C ARG A 390 -19.95 7.26 -11.28
N GLN A 391 -19.57 6.36 -10.37
CA GLN A 391 -18.17 6.00 -10.14
C GLN A 391 -17.78 4.85 -11.09
N ASP A 392 -16.57 4.93 -11.61
CA ASP A 392 -15.95 3.92 -12.45
C ASP A 392 -14.50 3.72 -11.99
N ALA A 393 -14.18 2.51 -11.53
CA ALA A 393 -12.87 2.22 -10.98
C ALA A 393 -11.74 2.26 -12.03
N ALA A 394 -12.06 2.05 -13.31
CA ALA A 394 -11.07 2.04 -14.38
C ALA A 394 -10.65 3.45 -14.83
N LYS A 395 -11.41 4.50 -14.45
CA LYS A 395 -11.11 5.88 -14.84
C LYS A 395 -10.00 6.51 -14.01
N PRO A 396 -9.27 7.50 -14.56
CA PRO A 396 -8.30 8.29 -13.82
C PRO A 396 -8.90 8.93 -12.57
N ALA A 397 -8.17 8.87 -11.46
CA ALA A 397 -8.54 9.45 -10.17
C ALA A 397 -7.55 10.52 -9.73
N ALA A 398 -6.26 10.29 -9.96
CA ALA A 398 -5.20 11.21 -9.58
C ALA A 398 -4.13 11.34 -10.68
N ILE A 399 -3.53 12.52 -10.76
CA ILE A 399 -2.31 12.78 -11.52
C ILE A 399 -1.26 13.26 -10.53
N LEU A 400 -0.08 12.64 -10.57
CA LEU A 400 1.07 13.01 -9.76
C LEU A 400 2.25 13.36 -10.66
N PHE A 401 3.10 14.30 -10.24
CA PHE A 401 4.20 14.77 -11.07
C PHE A 401 5.54 14.25 -10.53
N THR A 402 6.32 13.60 -11.40
CA THR A 402 7.68 13.13 -11.09
C THR A 402 8.70 13.99 -11.81
N SER A 403 9.89 14.18 -11.22
CA SER A 403 11.01 14.81 -11.90
C SER A 403 11.47 13.89 -13.04
N GLY A 404 11.18 14.28 -14.28
CA GLY A 404 11.67 13.56 -15.45
C GLY A 404 13.19 13.56 -15.49
N SER A 405 13.80 12.55 -16.13
CA SER A 405 15.25 12.51 -16.32
C SER A 405 15.81 13.65 -17.19
N GLU A 406 14.93 14.40 -17.84
CA GLU A 406 15.22 15.54 -18.71
C GLU A 406 14.91 16.89 -18.03
N GLY A 407 14.65 16.89 -16.72
CA GLY A 407 14.35 18.10 -15.94
C GLY A 407 12.90 18.60 -16.04
N THR A 408 12.13 18.16 -17.03
CA THR A 408 10.70 18.51 -17.15
C THR A 408 9.80 17.48 -16.46
N PRO A 409 8.81 17.88 -15.64
CA PRO A 409 7.95 16.93 -14.93
C PRO A 409 7.11 16.04 -15.85
N LYS A 410 7.07 14.74 -15.55
CA LYS A 410 6.14 13.78 -16.18
C LYS A 410 4.89 13.64 -15.32
N ALA A 411 3.72 13.57 -15.95
CA ALA A 411 2.47 13.38 -15.23
C ALA A 411 2.11 11.89 -15.21
N VAL A 412 2.16 11.28 -14.03
CA VAL A 412 1.77 9.88 -13.78
C VAL A 412 0.27 9.83 -13.56
N VAL A 413 -0.45 9.10 -14.41
CA VAL A 413 -1.91 9.00 -14.34
C VAL A 413 -2.32 7.71 -13.62
N LEU A 414 -3.01 7.84 -12.49
CA LEU A 414 -3.45 6.73 -11.65
C LEU A 414 -4.98 6.61 -11.67
N SER A 415 -5.49 5.42 -11.96
CA SER A 415 -6.92 5.13 -11.85
C SER A 415 -7.38 4.98 -10.41
N HIS A 416 -8.70 5.06 -10.19
CA HIS A 416 -9.30 4.70 -8.89
C HIS A 416 -8.89 3.28 -8.46
N ARG A 417 -8.88 2.34 -9.42
CA ARG A 417 -8.48 0.94 -9.19
C ARG A 417 -7.02 0.85 -8.75
N ASN A 418 -6.10 1.59 -9.35
CA ASN A 418 -4.68 1.52 -9.00
C ASN A 418 -4.43 1.92 -7.54
N LEU A 419 -5.00 3.07 -7.15
CA LEU A 419 -4.90 3.61 -5.79
C LEU A 419 -5.57 2.70 -4.77
N HIS A 420 -6.76 2.17 -5.09
CA HIS A 420 -7.48 1.24 -4.22
C HIS A 420 -6.73 -0.09 -4.08
N ALA A 421 -6.20 -0.62 -5.17
CA ALA A 421 -5.38 -1.83 -5.18
C ALA A 421 -4.16 -1.68 -4.26
N ASN A 422 -3.42 -0.56 -4.37
CA ASN A 422 -2.23 -0.36 -3.55
C ASN A 422 -2.55 -0.26 -2.06
N ALA A 423 -3.61 0.48 -1.70
CA ALA A 423 -4.07 0.54 -0.31
C ALA A 423 -4.44 -0.85 0.24
N MET A 424 -5.15 -1.66 -0.53
CA MET A 424 -5.58 -3.00 -0.09
C MET A 424 -4.46 -4.04 -0.15
N GLN A 425 -3.48 -3.85 -1.01
CA GLN A 425 -2.25 -4.65 -1.00
C GLN A 425 -1.44 -4.41 0.27
N ALA A 426 -1.32 -3.15 0.71
CA ALA A 426 -0.66 -2.80 1.98
C ALA A 426 -1.42 -3.35 3.18
N GLU A 427 -2.75 -3.20 3.23
CA GLU A 427 -3.60 -3.75 4.30
C GLU A 427 -3.50 -5.27 4.41
N ALA A 428 -3.31 -5.96 3.28
CA ALA A 428 -3.13 -7.41 3.26
C ALA A 428 -1.77 -7.88 3.81
N ARG A 429 -0.84 -6.97 4.14
CA ARG A 429 0.49 -7.29 4.68
C ARG A 429 0.82 -6.59 6.00
N ILE A 430 0.16 -5.49 6.33
CA ILE A 430 0.47 -4.68 7.53
C ILE A 430 -0.76 -4.66 8.44
N THR A 431 -0.57 -4.98 9.72
CA THR A 431 -1.66 -5.05 10.71
C THR A 431 -2.13 -3.66 11.12
N ILE A 432 -3.19 -3.19 10.47
CA ILE A 432 -3.87 -1.92 10.77
C ILE A 432 -5.34 -2.14 11.10
N SER A 433 -5.92 -1.20 11.86
CA SER A 433 -7.30 -1.30 12.34
C SER A 433 -7.94 0.07 12.56
N PRO A 434 -9.27 0.18 12.65
CA PRO A 434 -9.95 1.42 13.04
C PRO A 434 -9.60 1.95 14.44
N SER A 435 -8.92 1.15 15.30
CA SER A 435 -8.35 1.64 16.56
C SER A 435 -7.03 2.39 16.41
N ASP A 436 -6.37 2.24 15.25
CA ASP A 436 -5.12 2.92 14.98
C ASP A 436 -5.32 4.39 14.61
N ILE A 437 -4.27 5.18 14.85
CA ILE A 437 -4.16 6.57 14.44
C ILE A 437 -2.87 6.70 13.62
N LEU A 438 -3.03 7.08 12.36
CA LEU A 438 -1.93 7.35 11.43
C LEU A 438 -1.60 8.85 11.47
N LEU A 439 -0.37 9.19 11.84
CA LEU A 439 0.17 10.55 11.70
C LEU A 439 0.82 10.71 10.32
N ASN A 440 0.18 11.48 9.44
CA ASN A 440 0.67 11.76 8.10
C ASN A 440 1.33 13.15 8.04
N VAL A 441 2.66 13.15 8.10
CA VAL A 441 3.49 14.34 7.90
C VAL A 441 4.01 14.44 6.45
N LEU A 442 3.81 13.40 5.64
CA LEU A 442 4.34 13.35 4.28
C LEU A 442 3.43 14.08 3.30
N PRO A 443 3.97 14.87 2.37
CA PRO A 443 3.14 15.69 1.49
C PRO A 443 2.13 14.87 0.68
N VAL A 444 0.86 15.25 0.73
CA VAL A 444 -0.23 14.58 -0.01
C VAL A 444 -0.16 14.78 -1.52
N PHE A 445 0.65 15.71 -2.01
CA PHE A 445 0.94 15.81 -3.45
C PHE A 445 1.95 14.78 -3.93
N HIS A 446 2.58 14.04 -3.02
CA HIS A 446 3.44 12.91 -3.32
C HIS A 446 2.68 11.59 -3.09
N SER A 447 2.93 10.57 -3.92
CA SER A 447 2.24 9.28 -3.88
C SER A 447 2.25 8.62 -2.49
N PHE A 448 3.36 8.71 -1.76
CA PHE A 448 3.48 8.15 -0.41
C PHE A 448 2.54 8.83 0.61
N GLY A 449 2.46 10.17 0.59
CA GLY A 449 1.53 10.92 1.45
C GLY A 449 0.07 10.82 0.97
N LEU A 450 -0.16 10.68 -0.34
CA LEU A 450 -1.49 10.49 -0.92
C LEU A 450 -2.05 9.10 -0.65
N THR A 451 -1.47 8.06 -1.26
CA THR A 451 -2.08 6.74 -1.19
C THR A 451 -1.90 6.13 0.18
N GLY A 452 -0.66 6.07 0.65
CA GLY A 452 -0.34 5.48 1.92
C GLY A 452 -0.81 6.34 3.10
N GLY A 453 -0.44 7.61 3.10
CA GLY A 453 -0.75 8.53 4.20
C GLY A 453 -2.20 9.03 4.23
N THR A 454 -2.99 8.88 3.15
CA THR A 454 -4.35 9.43 3.09
C THR A 454 -5.40 8.44 2.59
N ILE A 455 -5.21 7.79 1.43
CA ILE A 455 -6.24 6.89 0.88
C ILE A 455 -6.39 5.63 1.74
N LEU A 456 -5.28 4.99 2.13
CA LEU A 456 -5.26 3.80 2.97
C LEU A 456 -6.11 3.98 4.25
N PRO A 457 -5.90 5.01 5.09
CA PRO A 457 -6.75 5.20 6.27
C PRO A 457 -8.22 5.42 5.93
N LEU A 458 -8.53 6.17 4.85
CA LEU A 458 -9.90 6.47 4.44
C LEU A 458 -10.69 5.25 3.92
N VAL A 459 -10.03 4.24 3.36
CA VAL A 459 -10.69 3.00 2.90
C VAL A 459 -10.65 1.86 3.93
N THR A 460 -9.83 2.00 4.97
CA THR A 460 -9.71 1.00 6.05
C THR A 460 -10.44 1.40 7.33
N GLY A 461 -10.62 2.70 7.59
CA GLY A 461 -11.19 3.21 8.83
C GLY A 461 -10.17 3.60 9.90
N VAL A 462 -8.87 3.50 9.61
CA VAL A 462 -7.80 4.03 10.46
C VAL A 462 -7.97 5.54 10.56
N LYS A 463 -7.87 6.10 11.77
CA LYS A 463 -7.98 7.55 11.95
C LYS A 463 -6.74 8.23 11.37
N LEU A 464 -6.94 9.31 10.62
CA LEU A 464 -5.87 10.05 9.98
C LEU A 464 -5.69 11.40 10.67
N PHE A 465 -4.49 11.65 11.18
CA PHE A 465 -4.05 12.97 11.61
C PHE A 465 -3.11 13.57 10.57
N LEU A 466 -3.48 14.70 9.98
CA LEU A 466 -2.70 15.42 8.98
C LEU A 466 -1.89 16.54 9.62
N TYR A 467 -0.61 16.60 9.27
CA TYR A 467 0.25 17.71 9.66
C TYR A 467 0.89 18.39 8.43
N PRO A 468 0.84 19.74 8.31
CA PRO A 468 1.20 20.47 7.09
C PRO A 468 2.61 20.26 6.54
N SER A 469 3.61 20.08 7.40
CA SER A 469 5.02 20.06 6.99
C SER A 469 5.84 19.05 7.77
N PRO A 470 6.59 18.16 7.10
CA PRO A 470 7.50 17.25 7.77
C PRO A 470 8.76 17.96 8.30
N LEU A 471 9.03 19.20 7.87
CA LEU A 471 10.26 19.93 8.22
C LEU A 471 10.21 20.55 9.62
N HIS A 472 9.06 20.51 10.30
CA HIS A 472 8.91 21.07 11.64
C HIS A 472 9.46 20.11 12.71
N TYR A 473 10.76 19.82 12.67
CA TYR A 473 11.40 18.74 13.43
C TYR A 473 11.12 18.78 14.93
N LYS A 474 11.07 19.98 15.54
CA LYS A 474 10.76 20.13 16.97
C LYS A 474 9.29 19.97 17.32
N ILE A 475 8.37 20.27 16.39
CA ILE A 475 6.92 20.26 16.64
C ILE A 475 6.34 18.86 16.45
N ILE A 476 6.86 18.07 15.49
CA ILE A 476 6.34 16.73 15.20
C ILE A 476 6.36 15.79 16.43
N PRO A 477 7.45 15.69 17.23
CA PRO A 477 7.45 14.92 18.47
C PRO A 477 6.40 15.38 19.48
N GLU A 478 6.21 16.70 19.64
CA GLU A 478 5.18 17.25 20.54
C GLU A 478 3.76 16.92 20.07
N ILE A 479 3.53 16.92 18.75
CA ILE A 479 2.27 16.49 18.16
C ILE A 479 2.06 15.00 18.38
N ALA A 480 3.08 14.17 18.19
CA ALA A 480 3.01 12.74 18.46
C ALA A 480 2.64 12.47 19.93
N ARG A 481 3.22 13.20 20.89
CA ARG A 481 2.85 13.08 22.32
C ARG A 481 1.37 13.36 22.58
N LYS A 482 0.81 14.38 21.91
CA LYS A 482 -0.58 14.83 22.10
C LYS A 482 -1.58 13.91 21.40
N VAL A 483 -1.32 13.61 20.13
CA VAL A 483 -2.20 12.82 19.26
C VAL A 483 -2.13 11.33 19.58
N LYS A 484 -0.99 10.87 20.11
CA LYS A 484 -0.67 9.47 20.39
C LYS A 484 -0.89 8.56 19.17
N PRO A 485 -0.23 8.87 18.02
CA PRO A 485 -0.36 8.02 16.84
C PRO A 485 0.22 6.64 17.12
N THR A 486 -0.40 5.62 16.53
CA THR A 486 0.12 4.24 16.58
C THR A 486 0.95 3.91 15.35
N ILE A 487 0.78 4.67 14.27
CA ILE A 487 1.46 4.49 12.99
C ILE A 487 1.93 5.86 12.48
N MET A 488 3.12 5.91 11.91
CA MET A 488 3.64 7.11 11.24
C MET A 488 4.38 6.73 9.96
N PHE A 489 4.31 7.58 8.94
CA PHE A 489 5.11 7.43 7.72
C PHE A 489 6.21 8.47 7.68
N GLY A 490 7.39 8.08 7.18
CA GLY A 490 8.55 8.95 7.16
C GLY A 490 9.64 8.51 6.18
N THR A 491 10.66 9.34 6.08
CA THR A 491 11.94 8.99 5.46
C THR A 491 13.01 8.97 6.56
N ASP A 492 14.13 8.29 6.36
CA ASP A 492 15.24 8.22 7.34
C ASP A 492 15.66 9.60 7.84
N THR A 493 15.84 10.55 6.93
CA THR A 493 16.20 11.94 7.19
C THR A 493 15.22 12.61 8.15
N PHE A 494 13.92 12.49 7.91
CA PHE A 494 12.92 13.07 8.80
C PHE A 494 12.90 12.38 10.17
N LEU A 495 12.94 11.04 10.17
CA LEU A 495 12.90 10.25 11.40
C LEU A 495 14.13 10.51 12.30
N ALA A 496 15.33 10.56 11.73
CA ALA A 496 16.55 10.89 12.45
C ALA A 496 16.48 12.29 13.07
N ASN A 497 15.99 13.28 12.33
CA ASN A 497 15.83 14.64 12.85
C ASN A 497 14.75 14.74 13.94
N TYR A 498 13.61 14.04 13.79
CA TYR A 498 12.60 13.98 14.85
C TYR A 498 13.16 13.34 16.11
N ALA A 499 13.88 12.22 15.98
CA ALA A 499 14.48 11.53 17.11
C ALA A 499 15.50 12.41 17.86
N ARG A 500 16.31 13.20 17.13
CA ARG A 500 17.27 14.14 17.73
C ARG A 500 16.60 15.21 18.59
N THR A 501 15.44 15.71 18.18
CA THR A 501 14.71 16.77 18.90
C THR A 501 13.66 16.26 19.89
N ALA A 502 13.29 14.98 19.81
CA ALA A 502 12.27 14.38 20.66
C ALA A 502 12.73 14.32 22.12
N LYS A 503 11.76 14.49 23.02
CA LYS A 503 11.85 14.20 24.45
C LYS A 503 11.32 12.80 24.72
N ASP A 504 11.72 12.23 25.85
CA ASP A 504 11.27 10.89 26.23
C ASP A 504 9.74 10.84 26.36
N GLY A 505 9.16 9.81 25.77
CA GLY A 505 7.71 9.63 25.70
C GLY A 505 7.01 10.28 24.49
N ASP A 506 7.67 11.14 23.70
CA ASP A 506 7.02 11.79 22.53
C ASP A 506 6.45 10.78 21.52
N PHE A 507 7.13 9.66 21.33
CA PHE A 507 6.76 8.60 20.40
C PHE A 507 6.27 7.30 21.08
N SER A 508 5.97 7.36 22.39
CA SER A 508 5.61 6.17 23.20
C SER A 508 4.36 5.40 22.76
N SER A 509 3.51 6.00 21.93
CA SER A 509 2.31 5.35 21.38
C SER A 509 2.55 4.63 20.06
N LEU A 510 3.69 4.89 19.39
CA LEU A 510 3.98 4.31 18.09
C LEU A 510 4.20 2.80 18.24
N ARG A 511 3.48 2.02 17.43
CA ARG A 511 3.76 0.59 17.25
C ARG A 511 4.85 0.39 16.21
N PHE A 512 4.72 1.11 15.09
CA PHE A 512 5.69 1.06 14.01
C PHE A 512 5.64 2.32 13.14
N VAL A 513 6.73 2.53 12.40
CA VAL A 513 6.88 3.56 11.39
C VAL A 513 7.12 2.88 10.04
N VAL A 514 6.37 3.27 9.00
CA VAL A 514 6.69 2.85 7.63
C VAL A 514 7.67 3.86 7.04
N ALA A 515 8.89 3.41 6.80
CA ALA A 515 9.93 4.24 6.19
C ALA A 515 10.12 3.86 4.72
N GLY A 516 10.30 4.87 3.87
CA GLY A 516 10.54 4.65 2.45
C GLY A 516 11.14 5.89 1.77
N ALA A 517 11.23 5.83 0.45
CA ALA A 517 11.82 6.86 -0.43
C ALA A 517 13.35 7.05 -0.31
N GLU A 518 13.97 6.54 0.75
CA GLU A 518 15.42 6.42 0.95
C GLU A 518 15.74 5.21 1.84
N ALA A 519 17.00 4.76 1.84
CA ALA A 519 17.45 3.67 2.70
C ALA A 519 17.49 4.13 4.17
N VAL A 520 17.06 3.27 5.09
CA VAL A 520 17.08 3.61 6.52
C VAL A 520 18.42 3.24 7.14
N LYS A 521 19.03 4.20 7.83
CA LYS A 521 20.31 4.01 8.52
C LYS A 521 20.12 3.05 9.71
N PRO A 522 21.09 2.15 9.98
CA PRO A 522 21.05 1.27 11.16
C PRO A 522 20.85 2.03 12.47
N GLU A 523 21.45 3.22 12.58
CA GLU A 523 21.32 4.10 13.74
C GLU A 523 19.86 4.53 13.97
N THR A 524 19.17 5.02 12.92
CA THR A 524 17.77 5.42 13.00
C THR A 524 16.88 4.26 13.47
N ARG A 525 17.10 3.05 12.93
CA ARG A 525 16.40 1.83 13.38
C ARG A 525 16.66 1.54 14.86
N ARG A 526 17.92 1.64 15.30
CA ARG A 526 18.31 1.40 16.69
C ARG A 526 17.62 2.39 17.63
N VAL A 527 17.70 3.69 17.33
CA VAL A 527 17.11 4.74 18.16
C VAL A 527 15.60 4.54 18.32
N TYR A 528 14.86 4.30 17.25
CA TYR A 528 13.41 4.09 17.35
C TYR A 528 13.05 2.83 18.15
N ARG A 529 13.81 1.75 17.98
CA ARG A 529 13.60 0.50 18.71
C ARG A 529 13.91 0.63 20.20
N GLU A 530 15.07 1.20 20.54
CA GLU A 530 15.57 1.23 21.93
C GLU A 530 14.99 2.39 22.74
N ARG A 531 14.81 3.56 22.13
CA ARG A 531 14.33 4.77 22.84
C ARG A 531 12.81 4.90 22.83
N PHE A 532 12.16 4.48 21.75
CA PHE A 532 10.72 4.71 21.54
C PHE A 532 9.88 3.44 21.52
N ASP A 533 10.49 2.25 21.64
CA ASP A 533 9.83 0.94 21.52
C ASP A 533 9.00 0.79 20.23
N ALA A 534 9.47 1.43 19.16
CA ALA A 534 8.79 1.49 17.87
C ALA A 534 9.64 0.84 16.78
N SER A 535 9.03 -0.05 16.00
CA SER A 535 9.71 -0.70 14.87
C SER A 535 9.68 0.18 13.62
N ILE A 536 10.82 0.41 12.97
CA ILE A 536 10.83 0.96 11.60
C ILE A 536 10.73 -0.21 10.62
N ILE A 537 9.69 -0.20 9.78
CA ILE A 537 9.53 -1.16 8.68
C ILE A 537 9.77 -0.44 7.34
N GLU A 538 10.75 -0.95 6.58
CA GLU A 538 11.15 -0.38 5.30
C GLU A 538 10.22 -0.83 4.17
N GLY A 539 9.85 0.10 3.30
CA GLY A 539 9.08 -0.17 2.09
C GLY A 539 9.71 0.49 0.85
N PHE A 540 9.57 -0.19 -0.27
CA PHE A 540 9.98 0.29 -1.58
C PHE A 540 8.77 0.59 -2.44
N GLY A 541 8.87 1.66 -3.23
CA GLY A 541 7.81 2.09 -4.11
C GLY A 541 8.21 3.25 -5.00
N LEU A 542 7.35 3.51 -5.97
CA LEU A 542 7.48 4.54 -6.98
C LEU A 542 6.09 5.07 -7.31
N THR A 543 5.99 6.32 -7.76
CA THR A 543 4.70 6.97 -8.03
C THR A 543 3.86 6.17 -9.04
N GLU A 544 4.53 5.54 -10.00
CA GLU A 544 4.00 4.68 -11.05
C GLU A 544 3.35 3.38 -10.54
N ALA A 545 3.59 3.00 -9.28
CA ALA A 545 3.00 1.82 -8.64
C ALA A 545 2.09 2.18 -7.44
N ALA A 546 1.69 3.45 -7.36
CA ALA A 546 0.66 3.97 -6.47
C ALA A 546 0.79 3.87 -4.92
N PRO A 547 1.95 3.92 -4.22
CA PRO A 547 3.32 3.71 -4.66
C PRO A 547 3.94 2.37 -4.24
N VAL A 548 3.41 1.69 -3.23
CA VAL A 548 4.15 0.63 -2.53
C VAL A 548 4.24 -0.61 -3.40
N VAL A 549 5.44 -1.18 -3.56
CA VAL A 549 5.72 -2.38 -4.35
C VAL A 549 6.10 -3.54 -3.45
N ALA A 550 6.95 -3.27 -2.46
CA ALA A 550 7.42 -4.23 -1.48
C ALA A 550 7.48 -3.58 -0.11
N VAL A 551 7.24 -4.36 0.95
CA VAL A 551 7.29 -3.85 2.31
C VAL A 551 7.72 -4.92 3.30
N ASN A 552 8.56 -4.52 4.26
CA ASN A 552 8.80 -5.30 5.47
C ASN A 552 7.56 -5.25 6.38
N THR A 553 7.50 -6.18 7.31
CA THR A 553 6.46 -6.18 8.34
C THR A 553 7.14 -6.17 9.71
N ALA A 554 6.40 -5.84 10.78
CA ALA A 554 6.98 -5.73 12.12
C ALA A 554 7.42 -7.10 12.66
N ILE A 555 6.72 -8.17 12.24
CA ILE A 555 6.98 -9.54 12.69
C ILE A 555 7.80 -10.34 11.68
N HIS A 556 7.64 -10.06 10.39
CA HIS A 556 8.31 -10.76 9.29
C HIS A 556 9.04 -9.76 8.40
N GLY A 557 10.11 -9.18 8.94
CA GLY A 557 10.98 -8.21 8.27
C GLY A 557 12.45 -8.61 8.30
N ARG A 558 13.26 -8.00 7.44
CA ARG A 558 14.72 -8.17 7.41
C ARG A 558 15.39 -6.81 7.23
N ASP A 559 16.18 -6.41 8.24
CA ASP A 559 16.95 -5.16 8.19
C ASP A 559 17.86 -5.14 6.95
N GLY A 560 17.92 -3.99 6.27
CA GLY A 560 18.70 -3.84 5.03
C GLY A 560 17.99 -4.38 3.77
N THR A 561 16.73 -4.79 3.89
CA THR A 561 15.86 -5.13 2.75
C THR A 561 14.65 -4.19 2.76
N VAL A 562 13.93 -4.13 1.65
CA VAL A 562 12.65 -3.42 1.54
C VAL A 562 11.45 -4.37 1.68
N GLY A 563 11.70 -5.56 2.22
CA GLY A 563 10.72 -6.61 2.40
C GLY A 563 10.40 -7.36 1.12
N ARG A 564 9.19 -7.90 1.05
CA ARG A 564 8.73 -8.75 -0.04
C ARG A 564 7.65 -8.07 -0.87
N LEU A 565 7.51 -8.51 -2.11
CA LEU A 565 6.54 -8.00 -3.05
C LEU A 565 5.11 -8.09 -2.48
N LEU A 566 4.31 -7.05 -2.76
CA LEU A 566 2.91 -7.00 -2.36
C LEU A 566 2.06 -8.05 -3.11
N PRO A 567 0.88 -8.44 -2.57
CA PRO A 567 0.03 -9.43 -3.22
C PRO A 567 -0.42 -9.01 -4.62
N ALA A 568 -0.60 -10.00 -5.52
CA ALA A 568 -0.97 -9.80 -6.94
C ALA A 568 0.02 -8.98 -7.79
N MET A 569 1.20 -8.66 -7.27
CA MET A 569 2.30 -8.13 -8.08
C MET A 569 3.12 -9.26 -8.70
N ARG A 570 3.71 -8.94 -9.85
CA ARG A 570 4.71 -9.76 -10.51
C ARG A 570 5.99 -8.95 -10.71
N MET A 571 7.12 -9.64 -10.68
CA MET A 571 8.41 -9.05 -10.99
C MET A 571 9.16 -9.88 -12.02
N LYS A 572 9.97 -9.21 -12.83
CA LYS A 572 10.95 -9.81 -13.72
C LYS A 572 12.27 -9.09 -13.49
N LEU A 573 13.35 -9.85 -13.34
CA LEU A 573 14.70 -9.30 -13.26
C LEU A 573 15.39 -9.46 -14.62
N GLU A 574 15.77 -8.35 -15.23
CA GLU A 574 16.62 -8.33 -16.42
C GLU A 574 18.09 -8.30 -15.97
N PRO A 575 18.94 -9.28 -16.38
CA PRO A 575 20.35 -9.29 -16.01
C PRO A 575 21.05 -7.99 -16.42
N VAL A 576 21.92 -7.49 -15.55
CA VAL A 576 22.75 -6.31 -15.83
C VAL A 576 24.21 -6.73 -15.91
N GLU A 577 24.86 -6.43 -17.03
CA GLU A 577 26.28 -6.72 -17.22
C GLU A 577 27.13 -6.08 -16.11
N GLY A 578 28.06 -6.85 -15.54
CA GLY A 578 28.92 -6.40 -14.45
C GLY A 578 28.28 -6.41 -13.05
N ILE A 579 27.04 -6.90 -12.88
CA ILE A 579 26.40 -7.05 -11.57
C ILE A 579 25.85 -8.48 -11.40
N GLU A 580 26.59 -9.31 -10.68
CA GLU A 580 26.14 -10.67 -10.35
C GLU A 580 25.06 -10.67 -9.25
N GLY A 581 24.09 -11.58 -9.36
CA GLY A 581 23.06 -11.79 -8.32
C GLY A 581 22.05 -10.64 -8.17
N ALA A 582 22.03 -9.68 -9.08
CA ALA A 582 21.04 -8.61 -9.16
C ALA A 582 20.61 -8.36 -10.61
N GLY A 583 19.45 -7.73 -10.79
CA GLY A 583 18.93 -7.39 -12.11
C GLY A 583 18.09 -6.12 -12.07
N ARG A 584 17.87 -5.55 -13.25
CA ARG A 584 16.97 -4.41 -13.44
C ARG A 584 15.53 -4.88 -13.22
N LEU A 585 14.83 -4.17 -12.35
CA LEU A 585 13.50 -4.54 -11.89
C LEU A 585 12.42 -4.08 -12.87
N TRP A 586 11.65 -5.04 -13.36
CA TRP A 586 10.42 -4.81 -14.11
C TRP A 586 9.22 -5.30 -13.30
N LEU A 587 8.13 -4.55 -13.31
CA LEU A 587 6.94 -4.82 -12.50
C LEU A 587 5.68 -4.96 -13.36
N ASP A 588 4.75 -5.79 -12.88
CA ASP A 588 3.37 -5.85 -13.36
C ASP A 588 2.42 -6.01 -12.18
N GLY A 589 1.25 -5.37 -12.22
CA GLY A 589 0.25 -5.53 -11.18
C GLY A 589 -0.88 -4.50 -11.20
N PRO A 590 -1.92 -4.70 -10.37
CA PRO A 590 -3.15 -3.90 -10.42
C PRO A 590 -2.97 -2.44 -9.96
N ASN A 591 -1.88 -2.13 -9.27
CA ASN A 591 -1.51 -0.81 -8.77
C ASN A 591 -0.59 -0.01 -9.71
N LEU A 592 -0.19 -0.59 -10.85
CA LEU A 592 0.57 0.16 -11.85
C LEU A 592 -0.28 1.23 -12.52
N MET A 593 0.33 2.38 -12.78
CA MET A 593 -0.27 3.53 -13.44
C MET A 593 -0.92 3.16 -14.78
N MET A 594 -1.84 4.00 -15.22
CA MET A 594 -2.39 3.89 -16.56
C MET A 594 -1.35 4.25 -17.63
N GLY A 595 -0.44 5.18 -17.31
CA GLY A 595 0.54 5.70 -18.25
C GLY A 595 1.02 7.10 -17.87
N TYR A 596 1.81 7.71 -18.75
CA TYR A 596 2.32 9.07 -18.60
C TYR A 596 1.61 10.06 -19.51
N MET A 597 1.54 11.32 -19.09
CA MET A 597 1.48 12.48 -19.99
C MET A 597 2.83 13.20 -19.92
N THR A 598 3.33 13.64 -21.06
CA THR A 598 4.64 14.27 -21.20
C THR A 598 4.53 15.64 -21.85
N ALA A 599 5.55 16.48 -21.68
CA ALA A 599 5.51 17.86 -22.19
C ALA A 599 5.48 17.95 -23.73
N ASP A 600 6.01 16.94 -24.42
CA ASP A 600 5.95 16.81 -25.88
C ASP A 600 4.58 16.32 -26.38
N ARG A 601 3.78 15.69 -25.51
CA ARG A 601 2.39 15.29 -25.79
C ARG A 601 1.43 15.68 -24.66
N PRO A 602 1.19 16.99 -24.44
CA PRO A 602 0.35 17.46 -23.35
C PRO A 602 -1.08 16.93 -23.43
N GLY A 603 -1.60 16.38 -22.32
CA GLY A 603 -2.95 15.84 -22.23
C GLY A 603 -3.17 14.49 -22.93
N GLU A 604 -2.18 13.99 -23.67
CA GLU A 604 -2.23 12.67 -24.31
C GLU A 604 -1.65 11.61 -23.35
N LEU A 605 -2.50 10.67 -22.93
CA LEU A 605 -2.08 9.54 -22.13
C LEU A 605 -1.34 8.52 -23.00
N GLN A 606 -0.06 8.31 -22.69
CA GLN A 606 0.78 7.24 -23.24
C GLN A 606 0.64 6.02 -22.33
N PRO A 607 -0.13 4.99 -22.72
CA PRO A 607 -0.43 3.86 -21.86
C PRO A 607 0.81 3.03 -21.55
N LEU A 608 0.76 2.29 -20.44
CA LEU A 608 1.79 1.33 -20.10
C LEU A 608 1.67 0.06 -20.98
N ASP A 609 2.77 -0.36 -21.60
CA ASP A 609 2.85 -1.56 -22.44
C ASP A 609 3.21 -2.81 -21.63
N GLY A 610 2.32 -3.20 -20.71
CA GLY A 610 2.50 -4.39 -19.88
C GLY A 610 3.46 -4.19 -18.71
N TRP A 611 4.73 -4.55 -18.87
CA TRP A 611 5.72 -4.46 -17.80
C TRP A 611 6.26 -3.04 -17.65
N HIS A 612 6.33 -2.55 -16.43
CA HIS A 612 6.94 -1.26 -16.09
C HIS A 612 8.37 -1.43 -15.61
N ASP A 613 9.31 -0.80 -16.32
CA ASP A 613 10.71 -0.67 -15.91
C ASP A 613 10.83 0.40 -14.82
N THR A 614 11.26 0.00 -13.62
CA THR A 614 11.41 0.95 -12.51
C THR A 614 12.70 1.77 -12.61
N GLY A 615 13.66 1.32 -13.42
CA GLY A 615 15.01 1.89 -13.48
C GLY A 615 15.87 1.55 -12.25
N ASP A 616 15.42 0.66 -11.36
CA ASP A 616 16.15 0.21 -10.18
C ASP A 616 16.79 -1.16 -10.41
N ILE A 617 17.94 -1.37 -9.79
CA ILE A 617 18.66 -2.64 -9.77
C ILE A 617 18.48 -3.25 -8.38
N VAL A 618 17.99 -4.49 -8.35
CA VAL A 618 17.66 -5.19 -7.10
C VAL A 618 18.23 -6.60 -7.09
N SER A 619 18.56 -7.09 -5.90
CA SER A 619 18.80 -8.51 -5.66
C SER A 619 17.65 -9.08 -4.82
N VAL A 620 17.28 -10.33 -5.08
CA VAL A 620 16.24 -11.02 -4.32
C VAL A 620 16.81 -12.28 -3.72
N ASP A 621 16.60 -12.48 -2.42
CA ASP A 621 17.08 -13.69 -1.75
C ASP A 621 16.12 -14.88 -1.87
N ARG A 622 16.54 -16.04 -1.36
CA ARG A 622 15.77 -17.29 -1.42
C ARG A 622 14.44 -17.25 -0.67
N GLU A 623 14.24 -16.29 0.21
CA GLU A 623 12.98 -16.08 0.93
C GLU A 623 12.10 -15.00 0.28
N GLY A 624 12.59 -14.35 -0.78
CA GLY A 624 11.88 -13.34 -1.55
C GLY A 624 12.04 -11.92 -0.99
N PHE A 625 12.97 -11.69 -0.07
CA PHE A 625 13.27 -10.32 0.38
C PHE A 625 14.11 -9.61 -0.67
N ILE A 626 13.73 -8.36 -0.94
CA ILE A 626 14.30 -7.52 -1.99
C ILE A 626 15.29 -6.54 -1.34
N THR A 627 16.50 -6.46 -1.89
CA THR A 627 17.48 -5.42 -1.54
C THR A 627 17.70 -4.52 -2.73
N ILE A 628 17.52 -3.22 -2.53
CA ILE A 628 17.81 -2.20 -3.54
C ILE A 628 19.32 -2.01 -3.63
N ARG A 629 19.92 -2.23 -4.81
CA ARG A 629 21.35 -2.04 -5.05
C ARG A 629 21.68 -0.64 -5.57
N GLY A 630 20.70 0.02 -6.17
CA GLY A 630 20.79 1.40 -6.64
C GLY A 630 19.90 1.62 -7.86
N ARG A 631 19.86 2.86 -8.37
CA ARG A 631 19.24 3.15 -9.67
C ARG A 631 20.22 2.85 -10.78
N ALA A 632 19.78 2.29 -11.89
CA ALA A 632 20.64 1.99 -13.05
C ALA A 632 21.46 3.21 -13.52
N LYS A 633 20.88 4.42 -13.48
CA LYS A 633 21.56 5.69 -13.80
C LYS A 633 22.53 6.20 -12.72
N ARG A 634 22.61 5.54 -11.56
CA ARG A 634 23.44 5.88 -10.40
C ARG A 634 24.51 4.82 -10.14
N PHE A 635 24.94 4.13 -11.20
CA PHE A 635 26.13 3.30 -11.21
C PHE A 635 27.19 3.98 -12.07
N ALA A 636 28.43 3.99 -11.57
CA ALA A 636 29.59 4.35 -12.36
C ALA A 636 30.10 3.13 -13.13
N LYS A 637 30.39 3.29 -14.42
CA LYS A 637 30.99 2.28 -15.31
C LYS A 637 32.50 2.45 -15.32
N ILE A 638 33.19 1.69 -14.47
CA ILE A 638 34.63 1.80 -14.28
C ILE A 638 35.30 0.52 -14.77
N ALA A 639 36.02 0.61 -15.88
CA ALA A 639 36.75 -0.50 -16.49
C ALA A 639 35.88 -1.75 -16.76
N GLY A 640 34.60 -1.55 -17.11
CA GLY A 640 33.63 -2.62 -17.37
C GLY A 640 32.87 -3.09 -16.13
N GLU A 641 33.23 -2.64 -14.92
CA GLU A 641 32.49 -2.91 -13.68
C GLU A 641 31.49 -1.81 -13.37
N MET A 642 30.35 -2.21 -12.79
CA MET A 642 29.27 -1.31 -12.38
C MET A 642 29.35 -1.06 -10.87
N VAL A 643 29.78 0.13 -10.48
CA VAL A 643 29.93 0.51 -9.06
C VAL A 643 28.76 1.40 -8.62
N SER A 644 28.00 0.95 -7.61
CA SER A 644 26.85 1.71 -7.09
C SER A 644 27.32 2.98 -6.35
N LEU A 645 26.96 4.16 -6.87
CA LEU A 645 27.28 5.44 -6.22
C LEU A 645 26.59 5.57 -4.86
N GLY A 646 25.39 4.99 -4.70
CA GLY A 646 24.69 4.97 -3.41
C GLY A 646 25.42 4.11 -2.37
N ALA A 647 26.05 3.00 -2.78
CA ALA A 647 26.86 2.19 -1.87
C ALA A 647 28.11 2.95 -1.39
N VAL A 648 28.73 3.73 -2.28
CA VAL A 648 29.82 4.64 -1.91
C VAL A 648 29.35 5.66 -0.88
N GLU A 649 28.20 6.30 -1.10
CA GLU A 649 27.63 7.26 -0.17
C GLU A 649 27.38 6.65 1.21
N MET A 650 26.85 5.43 1.28
CA MET A 650 26.66 4.71 2.55
C MET A 650 27.97 4.40 3.27
N LEU A 651 29.01 3.97 2.52
CA LEU A 651 30.33 3.71 3.07
C LEU A 651 30.93 4.99 3.67
N VAL A 652 30.96 6.07 2.89
CA VAL A 652 31.51 7.37 3.30
C VAL A 652 30.74 7.96 4.46
N GLN A 653 29.40 7.87 4.43
CA GLN A 653 28.56 8.32 5.54
C GLN A 653 28.86 7.57 6.84
N SER A 654 29.31 6.31 6.77
CA SER A 654 29.67 5.54 7.97
C SER A 654 31.01 5.99 8.56
N LEU A 655 31.89 6.58 7.74
CA LEU A 655 33.15 7.18 8.19
C LEU A 655 32.92 8.58 8.78
N TRP A 656 32.20 9.43 8.06
CA TRP A 656 31.89 10.81 8.46
C TRP A 656 30.37 11.00 8.64
N PRO A 657 29.78 10.57 9.77
CA PRO A 657 28.32 10.48 9.97
C PRO A 657 27.60 11.82 10.11
N GLU A 658 28.28 12.85 10.59
CA GLU A 658 27.69 14.18 10.81
C GLU A 658 27.69 15.04 9.53
N GLU A 659 28.42 14.59 8.50
CA GLU A 659 28.62 15.33 7.26
C GLU A 659 27.69 14.83 6.14
N ARG A 660 27.50 15.68 5.12
CA ARG A 660 26.76 15.34 3.91
C ARG A 660 27.72 14.90 2.82
N HIS A 661 27.33 13.86 2.09
CA HIS A 661 28.15 13.24 1.06
C HIS A 661 27.33 12.96 -0.19
N ALA A 662 27.94 13.12 -1.35
CA ALA A 662 27.37 12.74 -2.63
C ALA A 662 28.47 12.14 -3.53
N ALA A 663 28.24 10.93 -4.02
CA ALA A 663 29.11 10.30 -5.01
C ALA A 663 28.57 10.59 -6.41
N VAL A 664 29.44 11.05 -7.30
CA VAL A 664 29.13 11.32 -8.71
C VAL A 664 30.12 10.62 -9.63
N ALA A 665 29.63 10.15 -10.77
CA ALA A 665 30.48 9.61 -11.82
C ALA A 665 30.88 10.73 -12.79
N VAL A 666 32.17 10.85 -13.06
CA VAL A 666 32.73 11.76 -14.07
C VAL A 666 33.50 10.97 -15.13
N PRO A 667 33.61 11.48 -16.38
CA PRO A 667 34.35 10.80 -17.42
C PRO A 667 35.83 10.60 -17.06
N ASP A 668 36.38 9.43 -17.35
CA ASP A 668 37.80 9.12 -17.22
C ASP A 668 38.33 8.48 -18.51
N LYS A 669 39.41 9.03 -19.07
CA LYS A 669 39.95 8.61 -20.38
C LYS A 669 40.43 7.15 -20.41
N ARG A 670 40.82 6.58 -19.27
CA ARG A 670 41.39 5.23 -19.19
C ARG A 670 40.37 4.19 -18.76
N ARG A 671 39.48 4.57 -17.84
CA ARG A 671 38.53 3.63 -17.19
C ARG A 671 37.09 3.81 -17.66
N GLY A 672 36.83 4.74 -18.58
CA GLY A 672 35.48 5.14 -18.98
C GLY A 672 34.92 6.18 -18.01
N GLU A 673 34.72 5.80 -16.75
CA GLU A 673 34.32 6.70 -15.67
C GLU A 673 35.20 6.52 -14.44
N ARG A 674 35.15 7.50 -13.54
CA ARG A 674 35.66 7.40 -12.17
C ARG A 674 34.71 8.09 -11.19
N ILE A 675 34.82 7.72 -9.92
CA ILE A 675 33.97 8.25 -8.85
C ILE A 675 34.67 9.43 -8.19
N VAL A 676 33.93 10.52 -8.05
CA VAL A 676 34.29 11.69 -7.27
C VAL A 676 33.36 11.79 -6.08
N LEU A 677 33.93 11.93 -4.89
CA LEU A 677 33.18 12.23 -3.68
C LEU A 677 33.06 13.75 -3.53
N VAL A 678 31.83 14.26 -3.46
CA VAL A 678 31.55 15.63 -3.03
C VAL A 678 31.09 15.57 -1.58
N THR A 679 31.73 16.34 -0.69
CA THR A 679 31.50 16.24 0.76
C THR A 679 31.56 17.58 1.48
N THR A 680 30.78 17.71 2.56
CA THR A 680 30.88 18.81 3.53
C THR A 680 31.95 18.59 4.61
N ALA A 681 32.52 17.39 4.69
CA ALA A 681 33.66 17.09 5.55
C ALA A 681 34.89 17.87 5.06
N ASP A 682 35.25 18.93 5.79
CA ASP A 682 36.37 19.82 5.47
C ASP A 682 37.73 19.15 5.70
N ASP A 683 37.82 18.23 6.65
CA ASP A 683 38.98 17.42 6.98
C ASP A 683 39.09 16.12 6.18
N ALA A 684 38.12 15.82 5.28
CA ALA A 684 38.09 14.57 4.53
C ALA A 684 39.43 14.26 3.83
N ASP A 685 39.97 13.08 4.14
CA ASP A 685 41.25 12.58 3.63
C ASP A 685 41.04 11.30 2.77
N PRO A 686 41.50 11.28 1.51
CA PRO A 686 41.45 10.09 0.66
C PRO A 686 42.14 8.85 1.27
N GLU A 687 43.23 9.02 2.01
CA GLU A 687 43.94 7.88 2.62
C GLU A 687 43.14 7.27 3.78
N GLU A 688 42.54 8.10 4.63
CA GLU A 688 41.60 7.66 5.66
C GLU A 688 40.42 6.89 5.06
N LEU A 689 39.80 7.44 4.00
CA LEU A 689 38.68 6.78 3.33
C LEU A 689 39.07 5.44 2.72
N ARG A 690 40.28 5.33 2.16
CA ARG A 690 40.81 4.07 1.63
C ARG A 690 41.08 3.04 2.72
N ALA A 691 41.69 3.45 3.83
CA ALA A 691 41.91 2.58 4.99
C ALA A 691 40.59 2.08 5.57
N PHE A 692 39.59 2.96 5.69
CA PHE A 692 38.25 2.62 6.17
C PHE A 692 37.53 1.67 5.20
N GLY A 693 37.53 1.97 3.90
CA GLY A 693 36.92 1.12 2.88
C GLY A 693 37.50 -0.29 2.87
N LYS A 694 38.83 -0.42 2.97
CA LYS A 694 39.50 -1.72 3.10
C LYS A 694 39.06 -2.49 4.34
N LYS A 695 38.96 -1.80 5.49
CA LYS A 695 38.46 -2.39 6.74
C LYS A 695 37.00 -2.83 6.64
N ALA A 696 36.18 -2.10 5.88
CA ALA A 696 34.78 -2.42 5.61
C ALA A 696 34.58 -3.50 4.52
N GLY A 697 35.66 -3.99 3.90
CA GLY A 697 35.59 -4.99 2.83
C GLY A 697 35.08 -4.44 1.50
N ALA A 698 35.15 -3.13 1.27
CA ALA A 698 34.77 -2.50 0.01
C ALA A 698 35.78 -2.84 -1.09
N ALA A 699 35.30 -3.03 -2.32
CA ALA A 699 36.17 -3.18 -3.49
C ALA A 699 36.98 -1.90 -3.72
N GLU A 700 38.22 -2.00 -4.21
CA GLU A 700 39.09 -0.85 -4.43
C GLU A 700 38.47 0.18 -5.39
N LEU A 701 37.74 -0.29 -6.41
CA LEU A 701 36.99 0.54 -7.36
C LEU A 701 35.83 1.32 -6.73
N MET A 702 35.34 0.90 -5.56
CA MET A 702 34.27 1.56 -4.82
C MET A 702 34.76 2.77 -4.03
N VAL A 703 36.04 2.83 -3.69
CA VAL A 703 36.59 3.90 -2.86
C VAL A 703 37.01 5.09 -3.74
N PRO A 704 36.38 6.26 -3.61
CA PRO A 704 36.79 7.45 -4.36
C PRO A 704 38.19 7.91 -3.96
N ASN A 705 39.02 8.21 -4.96
CA ASN A 705 40.31 8.87 -4.74
C ASN A 705 40.22 10.39 -4.87
N ASP A 706 39.25 10.89 -5.64
CA ASP A 706 39.00 12.32 -5.84
C ASP A 706 37.95 12.79 -4.84
N ILE A 707 38.31 13.73 -3.97
CA ILE A 707 37.42 14.36 -3.00
C ILE A 707 37.30 15.86 -3.29
N VAL A 708 36.06 16.32 -3.46
CA VAL A 708 35.69 17.71 -3.67
C VAL A 708 34.99 18.22 -2.42
N LYS A 709 35.65 19.12 -1.69
CA LYS A 709 35.14 19.70 -0.45
C LYS A 709 34.27 20.94 -0.76
N VAL A 710 33.09 21.01 -0.16
CA VAL A 710 32.08 22.06 -0.38
C VAL A 710 31.44 22.47 0.94
N GLU A 711 30.96 23.71 1.05
CA GLU A 711 30.21 24.14 2.25
C GLU A 711 28.81 23.51 2.29
N GLU A 712 28.16 23.37 1.14
CA GLU A 712 26.85 22.74 1.01
C GLU A 712 26.76 21.90 -0.27
N ILE A 713 26.06 20.76 -0.17
CA ILE A 713 25.71 19.93 -1.32
C ILE A 713 24.37 20.41 -1.91
N PRO A 714 24.29 20.66 -3.23
CA PRO A 714 23.03 21.03 -3.88
C PRO A 714 21.88 20.07 -3.57
N VAL A 715 20.71 20.61 -3.25
CA VAL A 715 19.48 19.84 -2.97
C VAL A 715 18.31 20.31 -3.83
N LEU A 716 17.42 19.38 -4.18
CA LEU A 716 16.12 19.65 -4.79
C LEU A 716 15.17 20.28 -3.76
N GLY A 717 14.11 20.94 -4.21
CA GLY A 717 13.05 21.48 -3.33
C GLY A 717 12.27 20.42 -2.52
N SER A 718 12.53 19.13 -2.74
CA SER A 718 12.06 18.03 -1.89
C SER A 718 13.00 17.70 -0.72
N GLY A 719 14.15 18.37 -0.60
CA GLY A 719 15.20 18.10 0.38
C GLY A 719 16.16 16.95 0.01
N LYS A 720 16.06 16.38 -1.20
CA LYS A 720 16.96 15.32 -1.68
C LYS A 720 18.17 15.91 -2.42
N THR A 721 19.32 15.25 -2.43
CA THR A 721 20.50 15.66 -3.20
C THR A 721 20.17 15.86 -4.69
N ASP A 722 20.56 17.01 -5.24
CA ASP A 722 20.51 17.29 -6.68
C ASP A 722 21.79 16.82 -7.37
N TYR A 723 21.81 15.54 -7.73
CA TYR A 723 22.99 14.91 -8.34
C TYR A 723 23.42 15.50 -9.68
N VAL A 724 22.53 16.17 -10.42
CA VAL A 724 22.90 16.82 -11.69
C VAL A 724 23.75 18.05 -11.38
N SER A 725 23.23 18.91 -10.51
CA SER A 725 23.96 20.10 -10.06
C SER A 725 25.25 19.74 -9.30
N THR A 726 25.22 18.71 -8.45
CA THR A 726 26.41 18.21 -7.75
C THR A 726 27.48 17.67 -8.71
N ARG A 727 27.07 16.95 -9.78
CA ARG A 727 28.01 16.46 -10.78
C ARG A 727 28.67 17.60 -11.55
N ASN A 728 27.89 18.60 -11.96
CA ASN A 728 28.41 19.77 -12.67
C ASN A 728 29.42 20.54 -11.80
N LEU A 729 29.11 20.72 -10.51
CA LEU A 729 30.01 21.32 -9.52
C LEU A 729 31.32 20.54 -9.38
N ALA A 730 31.26 19.21 -9.34
CA ALA A 730 32.45 18.35 -9.26
C ALA A 730 33.32 18.47 -10.52
N ILE A 731 32.71 18.47 -11.70
CA ILE A 731 33.39 18.64 -13.00
C ILE A 731 34.11 19.98 -13.05
N GLU A 732 33.42 21.06 -12.65
CA GLU A 732 33.98 22.42 -12.62
C GLU A 732 35.17 22.51 -11.66
N LYS A 733 35.02 22.04 -10.41
CA LYS A 733 36.10 22.09 -9.41
C LYS A 733 37.31 21.23 -9.76
N LEU A 734 37.12 20.16 -10.53
CA LEU A 734 38.21 19.30 -11.01
C LEU A 734 38.82 19.78 -12.34
N GLY A 735 38.33 20.88 -12.93
CA GLY A 735 38.82 21.39 -14.21
C GLY A 735 38.60 20.42 -15.38
N LEU A 736 37.61 19.53 -15.27
CA LEU A 736 37.23 18.62 -16.34
C LEU A 736 36.32 19.44 -17.28
N GLY A 737 36.72 19.64 -18.54
CA GLY A 737 35.87 20.35 -19.49
C GLY A 737 34.48 19.69 -19.59
N LEU A 738 33.41 20.50 -19.68
CA LEU A 738 32.05 20.04 -19.96
C LEU A 738 31.99 19.45 -21.38
N ALA A 739 32.56 18.27 -21.59
CA ALA A 739 32.32 17.49 -22.79
C ALA A 739 30.97 16.79 -22.63
N ALA A 740 30.01 17.28 -23.44
CA ALA A 740 28.60 16.94 -23.62
C ALA A 740 28.07 15.63 -23.00
#